data_AF-A0A968XRQ4-F1
#
_entry.id   AF-A0A968XRQ4-F1
#
_cell.length_a   1.000
_cell.length_b   1.000
_cell.length_c   1.000
_cell.angle_alpha   90.00
_cell.angle_beta   90.00
_cell.angle_gamma   90.00
#
_symmetry.space_group_name_H-M   'P 1'
#
loop_
_entity.id
_entity.type
_entity.pdbx_description
1 polymer ?
#
loop_
_entity_poly.entity_id
_entity_poly.type
_entity_poly.pdbx_seq_one_letter_code
_entity_poly.pdbx_strand_id
1 'polypeptide(L)'
;MGLRRDDGHLLRPPRRLAGETAHGRTRLRCRGAYSPDGKLIVFSSNRHAYGEPLSDEDRKRLDVDKSYFCELHLMNADGSNVRRLTRTPGYDGGPFFSPDGTRIIWRRFDEHGVIANVFTMKLDGSDVRQLTDFGSMSWAPYFHPSGNYFVFTANKLGFANFELFIADAEGTREPVRVTFTDGFDGLPVFAPDGKQLCWTANRTSDQKSQLFLAKWNHDAALQALAQAPPRSAAPPQTSIANPHAPAAAAKPDNAPQQNAVAMSASPEIREADLKDYVTTLASDEFGGRMTGSDGARKAADYVIAQLKQMGIAPLGKEYRHPFEFTAGVTVQSNDCQLMVTASNSAPMAFELGKDFRPLSFTANEAFEGEVVFAGYGLSVSDGKGQGYNSYDGLDVSNKIVLVLRYVPEDVEPKRRQELNVHAGLRYKAMIARQRGAKAILVVTGPNSPNAGQLAPLTFDTSLSGSGIIAASIGTNVAQAILAAAGKDLKTLQSGLDNENPHAEGSFPVGNVKVRVAAGVKQIKETDHNIVAVLPPGNTLTSPEYVMIGAHYDHLGNGDKSSLERGEEAGQIHNGADDNASGTALLLELAHALAAERAQKPGHFARGVIFAFWSGEEIGLIGSSRFAENPPVPLTNITAYLNFDMVGRLRDNKLDLQGVGSSSLWRKLIEKRNVAAGFQANLLDDPYVPSDATAFYPKGIPVLHFFTGSHEDYHRPSDDADKLNVEGIERITKFAAAW
;
A
#
# COMPACT_ATOMS: atom_id res chain seq x y z
N MET A 1 64.81 58.92 -2.34
CA MET A 1 65.60 57.68 -2.48
C MET A 1 64.63 56.51 -2.42
N GLY A 2 64.63 55.65 -3.45
CA GLY A 2 63.86 54.40 -3.51
C GLY A 2 62.66 54.41 -4.47
N LEU A 3 62.87 53.94 -5.71
CA LEU A 3 61.88 53.76 -6.79
C LEU A 3 61.46 52.29 -6.92
N ARG A 4 60.15 52.07 -7.20
CA ARG A 4 59.46 51.01 -8.01
C ARG A 4 59.84 49.51 -7.90
N ARG A 5 58.81 48.64 -7.74
CA ARG A 5 58.34 47.63 -8.74
C ARG A 5 57.08 46.84 -8.28
N ASP A 6 56.37 46.33 -9.29
CA ASP A 6 55.02 45.76 -9.36
C ASP A 6 54.80 44.32 -8.82
N ASP A 7 53.49 44.00 -8.70
CA ASP A 7 52.74 42.74 -8.85
C ASP A 7 52.96 41.49 -7.95
N GLY A 8 51.83 40.99 -7.42
CA GLY A 8 51.73 39.63 -6.85
C GLY A 8 50.47 39.38 -6.03
N HIS A 9 49.34 39.07 -6.68
CA HIS A 9 48.13 38.56 -6.03
C HIS A 9 48.41 37.24 -5.28
N LEU A 10 48.41 37.29 -3.95
CA LEU A 10 48.48 36.11 -3.07
C LEU A 10 47.10 35.46 -2.92
N LEU A 11 46.87 34.38 -3.67
CA LEU A 11 45.76 33.45 -3.43
C LEU A 11 46.05 32.62 -2.17
N ARG A 12 45.14 32.72 -1.19
CA ARG A 12 45.14 31.98 0.08
C ARG A 12 44.77 30.49 -0.14
N PRO A 13 45.26 29.56 0.71
CA PRO A 13 45.05 28.13 0.55
C PRO A 13 43.61 27.70 0.91
N PRO A 14 43.00 26.69 0.26
CA PRO A 14 41.68 26.21 0.63
C PRO A 14 41.75 25.22 1.80
N ARG A 15 40.87 25.46 2.78
CA ARG A 15 40.65 24.69 4.01
C ARG A 15 39.59 23.60 3.83
N ARG A 16 39.84 22.49 4.53
CA ARG A 16 38.92 21.49 5.15
C ARG A 16 38.32 20.36 4.31
N LEU A 17 38.79 19.15 4.65
CA LEU A 17 38.21 17.83 4.45
C LEU A 17 37.25 17.47 5.62
N ALA A 18 36.19 16.70 5.33
CA ALA A 18 35.33 15.85 6.20
C ALA A 18 33.94 16.34 6.73
N GLY A 19 32.94 15.41 6.64
CA GLY A 19 31.63 15.29 7.33
C GLY A 19 30.45 16.16 6.82
N GLU A 20 29.16 15.78 6.71
CA GLU A 20 28.34 14.61 7.06
C GLU A 20 26.92 14.69 6.37
N THR A 21 26.05 13.73 6.69
CA THR A 21 24.68 13.27 6.31
C THR A 21 23.50 14.22 5.95
N ALA A 22 22.53 13.58 5.24
CA ALA A 22 21.08 13.85 5.15
C ALA A 22 20.61 15.23 4.63
N HIS A 23 19.98 15.21 3.43
CA HIS A 23 19.13 16.22 2.76
C HIS A 23 19.57 16.48 1.31
N GLY A 24 19.08 15.64 0.39
CA GLY A 24 18.60 16.03 -0.95
C GLY A 24 19.44 16.93 -1.87
N ARG A 25 20.75 17.06 -1.69
CA ARG A 25 21.63 17.78 -2.64
C ARG A 25 22.87 16.97 -2.96
N THR A 26 22.91 16.45 -4.18
CA THR A 26 24.04 15.73 -4.80
C THR A 26 25.25 16.67 -4.94
N ARG A 27 25.98 16.92 -3.85
CA ARG A 27 27.30 17.56 -3.94
C ARG A 27 28.29 16.52 -4.46
N LEU A 28 28.90 16.81 -5.61
CA LEU A 28 29.97 16.03 -6.22
C LEU A 28 31.01 15.60 -5.17
N ARG A 29 31.07 14.31 -4.86
CA ARG A 29 32.17 13.72 -4.10
C ARG A 29 33.20 13.20 -5.10
N CYS A 30 33.94 14.10 -5.73
CA CYS A 30 35.15 13.76 -6.50
C CYS A 30 36.19 13.27 -5.49
N ARG A 31 36.40 11.95 -5.42
CA ARG A 31 37.45 11.36 -4.59
C ARG A 31 38.59 10.93 -5.51
N GLY A 32 39.82 11.07 -5.02
CA GLY A 32 41.01 10.54 -5.68
C GLY A 32 41.95 9.89 -4.69
N ALA A 33 42.85 9.06 -5.21
CA ALA A 33 43.85 8.33 -4.46
C ALA A 33 45.22 8.49 -5.13
N TYR A 34 46.28 8.51 -4.32
CA TYR A 34 47.66 8.42 -4.81
C TYR A 34 48.04 6.96 -5.05
N SER A 35 48.90 6.72 -6.04
CA SER A 35 49.56 5.41 -6.20
C SER A 35 50.46 5.11 -4.99
N PRO A 36 50.76 3.84 -4.71
CA PRO A 36 51.63 3.46 -3.59
C PRO A 36 53.01 4.14 -3.62
N ASP A 37 53.55 4.42 -4.81
CA ASP A 37 54.82 5.13 -5.00
C ASP A 37 54.68 6.67 -5.03
N GLY A 38 53.46 7.19 -4.87
CA GLY A 38 53.16 8.63 -4.85
C GLY A 38 53.28 9.36 -6.19
N LYS A 39 53.51 8.66 -7.31
CA LYS A 39 53.76 9.29 -8.62
C LYS A 39 52.50 9.59 -9.43
N LEU A 40 51.40 8.87 -9.17
CA LEU A 40 50.16 8.98 -9.92
C LEU A 40 48.99 9.31 -9.00
N ILE A 41 47.97 9.95 -9.56
CA ILE A 41 46.69 10.21 -8.91
C ILE A 41 45.58 9.68 -9.80
N VAL A 42 44.73 8.80 -9.25
CA VAL A 42 43.46 8.41 -9.88
C VAL A 42 42.33 9.18 -9.22
N PHE A 43 41.39 9.72 -9.99
CA PHE A 43 40.30 10.55 -9.46
C PHE A 43 39.04 10.52 -10.30
N SER A 44 37.89 10.80 -9.69
CA SER A 44 36.60 10.96 -10.39
C SER A 44 36.35 12.41 -10.81
N SER A 45 35.87 12.63 -12.02
CA SER A 45 35.59 13.98 -12.55
C SER A 45 34.58 13.93 -13.69
N ASN A 46 33.65 14.88 -13.72
CA ASN A 46 32.68 15.08 -14.82
C ASN A 46 33.12 16.13 -15.84
N ARG A 47 34.42 16.47 -15.85
CA ARG A 47 35.01 17.50 -16.73
C ARG A 47 34.66 17.35 -18.21
N HIS A 48 34.47 16.13 -18.70
CA HIS A 48 34.19 15.90 -20.11
C HIS A 48 32.84 16.51 -20.51
N ALA A 49 31.84 16.50 -19.62
CA ALA A 49 30.50 17.03 -19.87
C ALA A 49 30.47 18.56 -20.07
N TYR A 50 31.57 19.26 -19.73
CA TYR A 50 31.73 20.70 -19.95
C TYR A 50 32.65 21.05 -21.12
N GLY A 51 33.39 20.07 -21.66
CA GLY A 51 34.39 20.27 -22.70
C GLY A 51 34.08 19.58 -24.03
N GLU A 52 33.14 18.63 -24.04
CA GLU A 52 32.75 17.85 -25.21
C GLU A 52 31.28 18.17 -25.58
N PRO A 53 30.89 18.11 -26.87
CA PRO A 53 29.50 18.28 -27.27
C PRO A 53 28.60 17.19 -26.67
N LEU A 54 27.48 17.61 -26.06
CA LEU A 54 26.47 16.71 -25.48
C LEU A 54 25.18 16.69 -26.31
N SER A 55 24.50 15.54 -26.30
CA SER A 55 23.14 15.41 -26.83
C SER A 55 22.17 16.36 -26.09
N ASP A 56 21.01 16.63 -26.68
CA ASP A 56 19.99 17.47 -26.01
C ASP A 56 19.45 16.81 -24.74
N GLU A 57 19.37 15.48 -24.72
CA GLU A 57 18.99 14.69 -23.56
C GLU A 57 20.04 14.76 -22.46
N ASP A 58 21.32 14.57 -22.80
CA ASP A 58 22.43 14.67 -21.84
C ASP A 58 22.61 16.09 -21.30
N ARG A 59 22.33 17.12 -22.10
CA ARG A 59 22.32 18.51 -21.62
C ARG A 59 21.26 18.72 -20.56
N LYS A 60 20.03 18.25 -20.80
CA LYS A 60 18.97 18.28 -19.78
C LYS A 60 19.37 17.48 -18.55
N ARG A 61 19.94 16.28 -18.73
CA ARG A 61 20.43 15.43 -17.64
C ARG A 61 21.51 16.13 -16.82
N LEU A 62 22.46 16.83 -17.44
CA LEU A 62 23.55 17.56 -16.77
C LEU A 62 23.04 18.68 -15.85
N ASP A 63 21.90 19.29 -16.21
CA ASP A 63 21.27 20.32 -15.37
C ASP A 63 20.65 19.75 -14.09
N VAL A 64 20.14 18.52 -14.13
CA VAL A 64 19.48 17.86 -12.98
C VAL A 64 20.42 16.97 -12.17
N ASP A 65 21.29 16.23 -12.83
CA ASP A 65 22.22 15.28 -12.23
C ASP A 65 23.62 15.34 -12.86
N LYS A 66 24.44 16.24 -12.32
CA LYS A 66 25.85 16.39 -12.71
C LYS A 66 26.71 15.17 -12.40
N SER A 67 26.26 14.31 -11.47
CA SER A 67 27.04 13.16 -11.01
C SER A 67 26.97 11.98 -11.98
N TYR A 68 25.89 11.89 -12.76
CA TYR A 68 25.72 10.95 -13.86
C TYR A 68 26.90 10.94 -14.85
N PHE A 69 27.61 12.06 -14.98
CA PHE A 69 28.76 12.21 -15.90
C PHE A 69 30.12 12.00 -15.21
N CYS A 70 30.17 11.55 -13.96
CA CYS A 70 31.44 11.34 -13.26
C CYS A 70 32.17 10.10 -13.77
N GLU A 71 33.42 10.30 -14.16
CA GLU A 71 34.26 9.22 -14.68
C GLU A 71 35.66 9.23 -14.09
N LEU A 72 36.33 8.09 -14.21
CA LEU A 72 37.69 7.94 -13.70
C LEU A 72 38.72 8.56 -14.64
N HIS A 73 39.66 9.26 -14.04
CA HIS A 73 40.80 9.87 -14.69
C HIS A 73 42.07 9.50 -13.93
N LEU A 74 43.20 9.46 -14.64
CA LEU A 74 44.53 9.28 -14.08
C LEU A 74 45.41 10.46 -14.50
N MET A 75 46.29 10.91 -13.61
CA MET A 75 47.28 11.94 -13.90
C MET A 75 48.57 11.69 -13.11
N ASN A 76 49.63 12.40 -13.47
CA ASN A 76 50.83 12.48 -12.64
C ASN A 76 50.55 13.25 -11.35
N ALA A 77 51.33 13.00 -10.30
CA ALA A 77 51.19 13.66 -9.01
C ALA A 77 51.38 15.18 -9.07
N ASP A 78 52.06 15.70 -10.11
CA ASP A 78 52.21 17.13 -10.39
C ASP A 78 51.03 17.74 -11.17
N GLY A 79 50.02 16.94 -11.52
CA GLY A 79 48.83 17.35 -12.27
C GLY A 79 48.95 17.25 -13.80
N SER A 80 50.11 16.87 -14.33
CA SER A 80 50.30 16.66 -15.76
C SER A 80 49.73 15.33 -16.26
N ASN A 81 49.62 15.16 -17.58
CA ASN A 81 49.22 13.91 -18.24
C ASN A 81 47.86 13.34 -17.81
N VAL A 82 46.85 14.20 -17.69
CA VAL A 82 45.48 13.77 -17.38
C VAL A 82 44.91 12.91 -18.52
N ARG A 83 44.49 11.69 -18.19
CA ARG A 83 43.82 10.76 -19.11
C ARG A 83 42.52 10.22 -18.51
N ARG A 84 41.50 10.09 -19.34
CA ARG A 84 40.19 9.48 -18.99
C ARG A 84 40.28 7.96 -19.12
N LEU A 85 39.83 7.24 -18.10
CA LEU A 85 39.88 5.77 -18.02
C LEU A 85 38.51 5.13 -18.29
N THR A 86 37.40 5.80 -17.97
CA THR A 86 36.05 5.26 -18.17
C THR A 86 35.20 6.16 -19.06
N ARG A 87 34.23 5.54 -19.77
CA ARG A 87 33.36 6.17 -20.79
C ARG A 87 31.92 5.64 -20.77
N THR A 88 31.53 4.99 -19.69
CA THR A 88 30.23 4.30 -19.59
C THR A 88 29.20 5.26 -18.99
N PRO A 89 27.95 5.29 -19.49
CA PRO A 89 26.88 6.06 -18.86
C PRO A 89 26.69 5.68 -17.38
N GLY A 90 26.45 6.69 -16.53
CA GLY A 90 26.34 6.53 -15.08
C GLY A 90 27.56 7.00 -14.29
N TYR A 91 27.48 6.88 -12.96
CA TYR A 91 28.53 7.38 -12.06
C TYR A 91 29.64 6.34 -11.83
N ASP A 92 30.87 6.67 -12.21
CA ASP A 92 32.07 5.96 -11.79
C ASP A 92 32.85 6.75 -10.73
N GLY A 93 33.09 6.14 -9.56
CA GLY A 93 33.95 6.82 -8.59
C GLY A 93 34.44 6.13 -7.34
N GLY A 94 35.14 6.93 -6.52
CA GLY A 94 35.92 6.43 -5.38
C GLY A 94 36.99 5.41 -5.74
N PRO A 95 37.87 5.71 -6.70
CA PRO A 95 38.93 4.79 -7.10
C PRO A 95 40.04 4.69 -6.03
N PHE A 96 40.61 3.49 -5.87
CA PHE A 96 41.83 3.22 -5.11
C PHE A 96 42.79 2.37 -5.93
N PHE A 97 44.09 2.52 -5.71
CA PHE A 97 45.10 1.64 -6.31
C PHE A 97 45.19 0.31 -5.57
N SER A 98 45.56 -0.75 -6.28
CA SER A 98 46.06 -1.98 -5.67
C SER A 98 47.38 -1.73 -4.92
N PRO A 99 47.75 -2.55 -3.92
CA PRO A 99 48.97 -2.33 -3.13
C PRO A 99 50.26 -2.34 -3.95
N ASP A 100 50.29 -3.09 -5.06
CA ASP A 100 51.39 -3.13 -6.02
C ASP A 100 51.35 -1.98 -7.05
N GLY A 101 50.29 -1.18 -7.05
CA GLY A 101 50.08 -0.06 -7.96
C GLY A 101 49.74 -0.44 -9.40
N THR A 102 49.49 -1.72 -9.71
CA THR A 102 49.27 -2.18 -11.10
C THR A 102 47.83 -2.05 -11.58
N ARG A 103 46.87 -1.99 -10.65
CA ARG A 103 45.43 -1.90 -10.91
C ARG A 103 44.78 -0.78 -10.10
N ILE A 104 43.54 -0.46 -10.49
CA ILE A 104 42.61 0.31 -9.66
C ILE A 104 41.35 -0.49 -9.39
N ILE A 105 40.68 -0.17 -8.28
CA ILE A 105 39.36 -0.66 -7.88
C ILE A 105 38.43 0.54 -7.65
N TRP A 106 37.17 0.45 -8.08
CA TRP A 106 36.20 1.54 -7.91
C TRP A 106 34.77 1.02 -7.82
N ARG A 107 33.82 1.92 -7.55
CA ARG A 107 32.39 1.62 -7.69
C ARG A 107 31.81 2.26 -8.95
N ARG A 108 30.96 1.53 -9.65
CA ARG A 108 30.16 1.98 -10.79
C ARG A 108 28.68 1.88 -10.46
N PHE A 109 27.94 2.95 -10.71
CA PHE A 109 26.48 2.94 -10.68
C PHE A 109 25.93 2.56 -12.05
N ASP A 110 24.75 1.95 -12.07
CA ASP A 110 23.95 1.81 -13.29
C ASP A 110 23.41 3.18 -13.78
N GLU A 111 22.80 3.19 -14.96
CA GLU A 111 22.29 4.40 -15.61
C GLU A 111 21.14 5.05 -14.81
N HIS A 112 20.43 4.25 -14.02
CA HIS A 112 19.35 4.70 -13.14
C HIS A 112 19.84 5.21 -11.78
N GLY A 113 21.08 4.93 -11.41
CA GLY A 113 21.68 5.35 -10.13
C GLY A 113 21.21 4.54 -8.92
N VAL A 114 20.60 3.38 -9.12
CA VAL A 114 19.97 2.55 -8.07
C VAL A 114 20.93 1.46 -7.60
N ILE A 115 21.64 0.83 -8.52
CA ILE A 115 22.55 -0.29 -8.24
C ILE A 115 23.99 0.18 -8.39
N ALA A 116 24.87 -0.28 -7.48
CA ALA A 116 26.31 -0.01 -7.60
C ALA A 116 27.11 -1.30 -7.46
N ASN A 117 28.07 -1.50 -8.36
CA ASN A 117 28.96 -2.66 -8.34
C ASN A 117 30.42 -2.24 -8.25
N VAL A 118 31.26 -3.10 -7.68
CA VAL A 118 32.70 -2.90 -7.60
C VAL A 118 33.36 -3.44 -8.86
N PHE A 119 34.28 -2.67 -9.43
CA PHE A 119 35.03 -3.03 -10.63
C PHE A 119 36.54 -2.87 -10.41
N THR A 120 37.34 -3.57 -11.21
CA THR A 120 38.79 -3.37 -11.32
C THR A 120 39.26 -3.30 -12.76
N MET A 121 40.39 -2.63 -13.00
CA MET A 121 41.04 -2.52 -14.30
C MET A 121 42.53 -2.25 -14.13
N LYS A 122 43.32 -2.49 -15.18
CA LYS A 122 44.71 -2.05 -15.26
C LYS A 122 44.77 -0.53 -15.44
N LEU A 123 45.92 0.06 -15.11
CA LEU A 123 46.08 1.52 -15.22
C LEU A 123 45.87 2.04 -16.64
N ASP A 124 46.13 1.23 -17.67
CA ASP A 124 45.90 1.60 -19.07
C ASP A 124 44.44 1.60 -19.52
N GLY A 125 43.50 1.23 -18.64
CA GLY A 125 42.08 1.10 -18.94
C GLY A 125 41.69 -0.26 -19.49
N SER A 126 42.64 -1.19 -19.65
CA SER A 126 42.37 -2.55 -20.12
C SER A 126 42.00 -3.50 -18.97
N ASP A 127 41.51 -4.69 -19.33
CA ASP A 127 41.20 -5.78 -18.40
C ASP A 127 40.20 -5.36 -17.30
N VAL A 128 39.11 -4.73 -17.74
CA VAL A 128 37.99 -4.32 -16.89
C VAL A 128 37.22 -5.55 -16.42
N ARG A 129 37.01 -5.67 -15.11
CA ARG A 129 36.30 -6.79 -14.48
C ARG A 129 35.31 -6.31 -13.45
N GLN A 130 34.13 -6.92 -13.44
CA GLN A 130 33.10 -6.68 -12.43
C GLN A 130 33.26 -7.66 -11.26
N LEU A 131 33.60 -7.14 -10.08
CA LEU A 131 33.92 -7.92 -8.88
C LEU A 131 32.71 -8.18 -7.98
N THR A 132 31.57 -7.50 -8.19
CA THR A 132 30.31 -7.76 -7.47
C THR A 132 29.11 -7.62 -8.41
N ASP A 133 28.00 -8.30 -8.10
CA ASP A 133 26.75 -8.32 -8.88
C ASP A 133 25.51 -8.52 -7.99
N PHE A 134 25.52 -7.93 -6.79
CA PHE A 134 24.48 -8.17 -5.77
C PHE A 134 23.06 -7.70 -6.14
N GLY A 135 22.89 -6.94 -7.23
CA GLY A 135 21.63 -6.25 -7.53
C GLY A 135 21.29 -5.16 -6.50
N SER A 136 22.28 -4.74 -5.71
CA SER A 136 22.16 -3.72 -4.65
C SER A 136 23.41 -2.83 -4.64
N MET A 137 23.51 -1.86 -3.73
CA MET A 137 24.70 -1.02 -3.62
C MET A 137 25.88 -1.80 -3.04
N SER A 138 26.97 -1.87 -3.80
CA SER A 138 28.32 -2.27 -3.38
C SER A 138 29.26 -1.09 -3.58
N TRP A 139 29.86 -0.59 -2.50
CA TRP A 139 30.61 0.65 -2.52
C TRP A 139 31.74 0.72 -1.48
N ALA A 140 32.58 1.74 -1.62
CA ALA A 140 33.79 1.97 -0.82
C ALA A 140 34.74 0.75 -0.74
N PRO A 141 35.16 0.19 -1.90
CA PRO A 141 36.12 -0.90 -1.90
C PRO A 141 37.51 -0.41 -1.44
N TYR A 142 38.22 -1.27 -0.71
CA TYR A 142 39.58 -1.01 -0.25
C TYR A 142 40.40 -2.31 -0.20
N PHE A 143 41.59 -2.32 -0.80
CA PHE A 143 42.43 -3.52 -0.84
C PHE A 143 43.04 -3.84 0.53
N HIS A 144 43.15 -5.14 0.82
CA HIS A 144 44.05 -5.60 1.85
C HIS A 144 45.51 -5.41 1.38
N PRO A 145 46.48 -5.05 2.25
CA PRO A 145 47.87 -4.82 1.85
C PRO A 145 48.56 -6.01 1.15
N SER A 146 48.06 -7.24 1.34
CA SER A 146 48.57 -8.42 0.64
C SER A 146 48.20 -8.46 -0.85
N GLY A 147 47.25 -7.65 -1.31
CA GLY A 147 46.76 -7.64 -2.70
C GLY A 147 45.83 -8.80 -3.08
N ASN A 148 45.67 -9.82 -2.22
CA ASN A 148 44.91 -11.03 -2.55
C ASN A 148 43.38 -10.84 -2.53
N TYR A 149 42.88 -9.84 -1.80
CA TYR A 149 41.46 -9.56 -1.64
C TYR A 149 41.24 -8.09 -1.26
N PHE A 150 39.98 -7.68 -1.30
CA PHE A 150 39.54 -6.36 -0.86
C PHE A 150 38.34 -6.48 0.07
N VAL A 151 38.14 -5.44 0.88
CA VAL A 151 36.93 -5.26 1.70
C VAL A 151 36.07 -4.17 1.07
N PHE A 152 34.76 -4.31 1.16
CA PHE A 152 33.80 -3.32 0.66
C PHE A 152 32.54 -3.33 1.51
N THR A 153 31.70 -2.34 1.28
CA THR A 153 30.43 -2.16 1.97
C THR A 153 29.29 -2.50 1.02
N ALA A 154 28.30 -3.25 1.47
CA ALA A 154 27.11 -3.51 0.68
C ALA A 154 25.82 -3.58 1.48
N ASN A 155 24.72 -3.15 0.86
CA ASN A 155 23.37 -3.21 1.45
C ASN A 155 22.54 -4.42 0.96
N LYS A 156 23.22 -5.52 0.61
CA LYS A 156 22.61 -6.78 0.15
C LYS A 156 21.53 -7.31 1.10
N LEU A 157 21.55 -6.89 2.37
CA LEU A 157 20.67 -7.37 3.42
C LEU A 157 19.55 -6.40 3.81
N GLY A 158 19.46 -5.23 3.16
CA GLY A 158 18.38 -4.25 3.31
C GLY A 158 18.83 -2.81 3.08
N PHE A 159 17.93 -1.91 2.65
CA PHE A 159 18.30 -0.56 2.18
C PHE A 159 19.12 0.24 3.21
N ALA A 160 18.70 0.23 4.47
CA ALA A 160 19.40 0.87 5.58
C ALA A 160 20.48 -0.01 6.25
N ASN A 161 20.54 -1.31 5.88
CA ASN A 161 21.46 -2.27 6.47
C ASN A 161 22.71 -2.45 5.60
N PHE A 162 23.75 -1.69 5.90
CA PHE A 162 25.04 -1.82 5.23
C PHE A 162 25.98 -2.68 6.06
N GLU A 163 26.57 -3.68 5.42
CA GLU A 163 27.49 -4.62 6.05
C GLU A 163 28.80 -4.67 5.27
N LEU A 164 29.86 -5.10 5.94
CA LEU A 164 31.16 -5.32 5.33
C LEU A 164 31.24 -6.72 4.72
N PHE A 165 31.82 -6.78 3.54
CA PHE A 165 32.11 -8.00 2.80
C PHE A 165 33.56 -7.98 2.33
N ILE A 166 34.15 -9.17 2.17
CA ILE A 166 35.42 -9.35 1.49
C ILE A 166 35.22 -10.13 0.20
N ALA A 167 36.02 -9.86 -0.82
CA ALA A 167 36.02 -10.60 -2.08
C ALA A 167 37.44 -10.74 -2.60
N ASP A 168 37.73 -11.84 -3.31
CA ASP A 168 39.04 -12.07 -3.90
C ASP A 168 39.33 -11.01 -4.97
N ALA A 169 40.61 -10.62 -5.09
CA ALA A 169 41.00 -9.51 -5.97
C ALA A 169 40.75 -9.81 -7.45
N GLU A 170 40.64 -11.10 -7.83
CA GLU A 170 40.37 -11.53 -9.18
C GLU A 170 38.86 -11.65 -9.48
N GLY A 171 38.00 -11.62 -8.45
CA GLY A 171 36.54 -11.73 -8.55
C GLY A 171 36.04 -13.12 -8.95
N THR A 172 36.82 -14.17 -8.64
CA THR A 172 36.57 -15.55 -9.05
C THR A 172 35.58 -16.30 -8.16
N ARG A 173 35.30 -15.79 -6.95
CA ARG A 173 34.42 -16.41 -5.97
C ARG A 173 33.40 -15.44 -5.41
N GLU A 174 32.34 -15.99 -4.82
CA GLU A 174 31.31 -15.21 -4.14
C GLU A 174 31.88 -14.42 -2.96
N PRO A 175 31.52 -13.12 -2.79
CA PRO A 175 31.94 -12.35 -1.64
C PRO A 175 31.44 -12.89 -0.31
N VAL A 176 32.26 -12.77 0.74
CA VAL A 176 32.00 -13.27 2.09
C VAL A 176 31.68 -12.13 3.05
N ARG A 177 30.57 -12.22 3.78
CA ARG A 177 30.17 -11.25 4.83
C ARG A 177 31.08 -11.34 6.05
N VAL A 178 31.49 -10.20 6.62
CA VAL A 178 32.40 -10.14 7.78
C VAL A 178 31.91 -9.31 8.96
N THR A 179 30.82 -8.55 8.81
CA THR A 179 30.08 -7.95 9.92
C THR A 179 28.65 -8.48 9.96
N PHE A 180 28.04 -8.53 11.14
CA PHE A 180 26.75 -9.22 11.35
C PHE A 180 25.78 -8.42 12.23
N THR A 181 25.99 -7.11 12.33
CA THR A 181 25.23 -6.24 13.21
C THR A 181 24.38 -5.31 12.37
N ASP A 182 23.06 -5.51 12.43
CA ASP A 182 22.12 -4.69 11.68
C ASP A 182 22.34 -3.19 11.94
N GLY A 183 22.38 -2.41 10.86
CA GLY A 183 22.64 -0.98 10.91
C GLY A 183 23.56 -0.57 9.77
N PHE A 184 24.44 0.38 10.03
CA PHE A 184 25.45 0.81 9.09
C PHE A 184 26.81 0.33 9.57
N ASP A 185 27.47 -0.49 8.77
CA ASP A 185 28.90 -0.78 8.79
C ASP A 185 29.46 -0.44 7.41
N GLY A 186 30.30 0.60 7.34
CA GLY A 186 30.77 1.08 6.05
C GLY A 186 32.08 1.84 6.05
N LEU A 187 32.55 2.18 4.84
CA LEU A 187 33.81 2.88 4.60
C LEU A 187 35.03 2.18 5.24
N PRO A 188 35.21 0.87 5.00
CA PRO A 188 36.28 0.10 5.61
C PRO A 188 37.65 0.48 5.04
N VAL A 189 38.67 0.51 5.89
CA VAL A 189 40.08 0.65 5.50
C VAL A 189 40.96 -0.27 6.35
N PHE A 190 41.90 -0.95 5.71
CA PHE A 190 42.91 -1.74 6.40
C PHE A 190 44.07 -0.87 6.87
N ALA A 191 44.64 -1.19 8.02
CA ALA A 191 45.94 -0.67 8.42
C ALA A 191 47.03 -1.14 7.44
N PRO A 192 48.15 -0.38 7.28
CA PRO A 192 49.23 -0.74 6.35
C PRO A 192 49.85 -2.12 6.58
N ASP A 193 49.82 -2.63 7.82
CA ASP A 193 50.33 -3.96 8.17
C ASP A 193 49.32 -5.10 7.92
N GLY A 194 48.08 -4.78 7.54
CA GLY A 194 46.99 -5.73 7.31
C GLY A 194 46.41 -6.37 8.58
N LYS A 195 46.87 -5.97 9.77
CA LYS A 195 46.48 -6.61 11.05
C LYS A 195 45.31 -5.95 11.75
N GLN A 196 44.83 -4.82 11.22
CA GLN A 196 43.69 -4.09 11.77
C GLN A 196 42.77 -3.59 10.67
N LEU A 197 41.47 -3.56 10.98
CA LEU A 197 40.42 -2.98 10.15
C LEU A 197 39.80 -1.80 10.90
N CYS A 198 39.70 -0.66 10.24
CA CYS A 198 38.91 0.48 10.69
C CYS A 198 37.67 0.62 9.81
N TRP A 199 36.51 0.85 10.40
CA TRP A 199 35.28 1.13 9.65
C TRP A 199 34.37 2.08 10.43
N THR A 200 33.41 2.68 9.74
CA THR A 200 32.38 3.51 10.36
C THR A 200 31.19 2.63 10.72
N ALA A 201 30.70 2.71 11.95
CA ALA A 201 29.48 2.02 12.33
C ALA A 201 28.55 2.82 13.24
N ASN A 202 27.25 2.59 13.13
CA ASN A 202 26.22 3.20 13.98
C ASN A 202 25.72 2.25 15.09
N ARG A 203 26.46 1.19 15.39
CA ARG A 203 26.15 0.18 16.43
C ARG A 203 26.27 0.70 17.87
N THR A 204 26.28 2.02 18.08
CA THR A 204 26.30 2.63 19.41
C THR A 204 24.88 2.68 19.97
N SER A 205 24.75 2.81 21.30
CA SER A 205 23.45 2.89 21.97
C SER A 205 22.58 4.07 21.53
N ASP A 206 23.20 5.15 21.03
CA ASP A 206 22.52 6.34 20.51
C ASP A 206 22.41 6.35 18.97
N GLN A 207 22.78 5.23 18.31
CA GLN A 207 22.76 5.04 16.86
C GLN A 207 23.55 6.09 16.04
N LYS A 208 24.52 6.77 16.66
CA LYS A 208 25.41 7.70 15.94
C LYS A 208 26.60 6.95 15.35
N SER A 209 26.95 7.33 14.13
CA SER A 209 28.15 6.79 13.45
C SER A 209 29.43 7.14 14.21
N GLN A 210 30.24 6.12 14.50
CA GLN A 210 31.56 6.23 15.11
C GLN A 210 32.58 5.41 14.31
N LEU A 211 33.87 5.65 14.54
CA LEU A 211 34.94 4.82 13.99
C LEU A 211 35.19 3.62 14.92
N PHE A 212 35.14 2.43 14.36
CA PHE A 212 35.46 1.18 15.03
C PHE A 212 36.80 0.66 14.53
N LEU A 213 37.61 0.15 15.46
CA LEU A 213 38.87 -0.53 15.15
C LEU A 213 38.80 -1.96 15.69
N ALA A 214 39.20 -2.92 14.87
CA ALA A 214 39.33 -4.31 15.28
C ALA A 214 40.63 -4.93 14.77
N LYS A 215 41.13 -5.92 15.52
CA LYS A 215 42.18 -6.81 15.03
C LYS A 215 41.63 -7.64 13.88
N TRP A 216 42.39 -7.74 12.80
CA TRP A 216 42.02 -8.49 11.62
C TRP A 216 42.78 -9.81 11.56
N ASN A 217 42.07 -10.89 11.24
CA ASN A 217 42.66 -12.22 11.05
C ASN A 217 42.78 -12.52 9.55
N HIS A 218 43.97 -12.27 9.01
CA HIS A 218 44.28 -12.46 7.59
C HIS A 218 44.08 -13.90 7.12
N ASP A 219 44.57 -14.88 7.89
CA ASP A 219 44.53 -16.29 7.50
C ASP A 219 43.08 -16.82 7.46
N ALA A 220 42.26 -16.41 8.43
CA ALA A 220 40.84 -16.75 8.45
C ALA A 220 40.08 -16.14 7.25
N ALA A 221 40.42 -14.91 6.86
CA ALA A 221 39.83 -14.27 5.68
C ALA A 221 40.17 -15.03 4.39
N LEU A 222 41.44 -15.44 4.21
CA LEU A 222 41.86 -16.25 3.07
C LEU A 222 41.16 -17.61 3.04
N GLN A 223 41.03 -18.26 4.19
CA GLN A 223 40.32 -19.54 4.29
C GLN A 223 38.83 -19.40 3.93
N ALA A 224 38.16 -18.36 4.43
CA ALA A 224 36.76 -18.11 4.14
C ALA A 224 36.52 -17.84 2.64
N LEU A 225 37.39 -17.05 2.01
CA LEU A 225 37.35 -16.80 0.56
C LEU A 225 37.60 -18.08 -0.25
N ALA A 226 38.56 -18.93 0.16
CA ALA A 226 38.84 -20.20 -0.50
C ALA A 226 37.66 -21.20 -0.40
N GLN A 227 36.83 -21.08 0.62
CA GLN A 227 35.63 -21.90 0.82
C GLN A 227 34.38 -21.33 0.13
N ALA A 228 34.41 -20.07 -0.30
CA ALA A 228 33.29 -19.45 -0.98
C ALA A 228 33.02 -20.10 -2.35
N PRO A 229 31.75 -20.22 -2.78
CA PRO A 229 31.40 -20.77 -4.09
C PRO A 229 32.12 -20.05 -5.24
N PRO A 230 32.47 -20.77 -6.34
CA PRO A 230 32.97 -20.12 -7.55
C PRO A 230 31.87 -19.25 -8.16
N ARG A 231 32.26 -18.09 -8.69
CA ARG A 231 31.34 -17.15 -9.34
C ARG A 231 31.37 -17.38 -10.85
N SER A 232 30.19 -17.42 -11.48
CA SER A 232 30.10 -17.46 -12.95
C SER A 232 30.60 -16.13 -13.51
N ALA A 233 31.81 -16.11 -14.05
CA ALA A 233 32.43 -14.89 -14.55
C ALA A 233 31.61 -14.27 -15.68
N ALA A 234 31.26 -12.98 -15.56
CA ALA A 234 30.88 -12.19 -16.72
C ALA A 234 32.10 -12.10 -17.67
N PRO A 235 31.93 -12.25 -18.98
CA PRO A 235 33.05 -12.17 -19.92
C PRO A 235 33.76 -10.80 -19.80
N PRO A 236 35.11 -10.76 -19.94
CA PRO A 236 35.84 -9.50 -19.92
C PRO A 236 35.31 -8.58 -21.02
N GLN A 237 34.82 -7.40 -20.63
CA GLN A 237 34.40 -6.39 -21.60
C GLN A 237 35.65 -5.86 -22.29
N THR A 238 35.82 -6.20 -23.57
CA THR A 238 36.88 -5.65 -24.42
C THR A 238 36.65 -4.16 -24.66
N SER A 239 37.75 -3.45 -24.90
CA SER A 239 37.86 -1.99 -24.97
C SER A 239 36.74 -1.26 -25.73
N ILE A 240 36.42 -0.08 -25.21
CA ILE A 240 35.42 0.89 -25.65
C ILE A 240 35.48 1.19 -27.16
N ALA A 241 34.40 0.86 -27.87
CA ALA A 241 34.06 1.42 -29.18
C ALA A 241 32.83 2.35 -29.05
N ASN A 242 32.86 3.47 -29.78
CA ASN A 242 31.85 4.54 -29.79
C ASN A 242 30.42 4.03 -30.09
N PRO A 243 29.41 4.27 -29.24
CA PRO A 243 28.01 3.93 -29.54
C PRO A 243 27.18 5.11 -30.09
N HIS A 244 27.79 6.04 -30.84
CA HIS A 244 27.04 7.03 -31.62
C HIS A 244 27.18 6.74 -33.12
N ALA A 245 26.47 5.71 -33.57
CA ALA A 245 26.05 5.55 -34.95
C ALA A 245 24.55 5.18 -34.95
N PRO A 246 23.69 5.85 -35.73
CA PRO A 246 22.25 5.66 -35.67
C PRO A 246 21.84 4.27 -36.21
N ALA A 247 21.06 3.54 -35.43
CA ALA A 247 20.52 2.23 -35.80
C ALA A 247 19.45 2.37 -36.89
N ALA A 248 19.61 1.62 -37.98
CA ALA A 248 18.62 1.49 -39.03
C ALA A 248 17.46 0.58 -38.58
N ALA A 249 16.24 1.01 -38.87
CA ALA A 249 14.99 0.36 -38.51
C ALA A 249 14.83 -1.04 -39.17
N ALA A 250 14.43 -2.03 -38.36
CA ALA A 250 13.89 -3.30 -38.84
C ALA A 250 12.38 -3.32 -38.62
N LYS A 251 11.63 -3.68 -39.67
CA LYS A 251 10.16 -3.80 -39.69
C LYS A 251 9.70 -5.08 -38.98
N PRO A 252 8.49 -5.11 -38.39
CA PRO A 252 7.85 -6.34 -37.97
C PRO A 252 6.97 -6.91 -39.10
N ASP A 253 7.16 -8.19 -39.43
CA ASP A 253 6.22 -9.00 -40.21
C ASP A 253 5.90 -10.27 -39.41
N ASN A 254 4.70 -10.36 -38.85
CA ASN A 254 3.65 -11.27 -39.33
C ASN A 254 2.48 -11.39 -38.35
N ALA A 255 1.29 -11.40 -38.94
CA ALA A 255 -0.03 -11.49 -38.34
C ALA A 255 -0.43 -12.97 -38.03
N PRO A 256 -1.60 -13.21 -37.38
CA PRO A 256 -1.78 -14.26 -36.37
C PRO A 256 -2.29 -15.59 -36.93
N GLN A 257 -1.89 -16.69 -36.27
CA GLN A 257 -2.60 -17.97 -36.36
C GLN A 257 -3.46 -18.17 -35.11
N GLN A 258 -4.78 -18.12 -35.32
CA GLN A 258 -5.77 -18.66 -34.40
C GLN A 258 -5.59 -20.17 -34.31
N ASN A 259 -5.29 -20.67 -33.13
CA ASN A 259 -5.67 -22.00 -32.68
C ASN A 259 -5.98 -21.93 -31.19
N ALA A 260 -7.16 -22.42 -30.82
CA ALA A 260 -7.62 -22.51 -29.44
C ALA A 260 -6.65 -23.38 -28.64
N VAL A 261 -5.92 -22.77 -27.71
CA VAL A 261 -5.06 -23.47 -26.75
C VAL A 261 -5.78 -23.44 -25.41
N ALA A 262 -6.12 -24.61 -24.89
CA ALA A 262 -6.38 -24.78 -23.47
C ALA A 262 -5.09 -24.41 -22.73
N MET A 263 -5.05 -23.20 -22.15
CA MET A 263 -3.87 -22.61 -21.53
C MET A 263 -3.60 -23.28 -20.18
N SER A 264 -2.46 -23.96 -20.07
CA SER A 264 -1.82 -24.25 -18.79
C SER A 264 -1.03 -23.00 -18.40
N ALA A 265 -1.41 -22.35 -17.30
CA ALA A 265 -0.60 -21.29 -16.70
C ALA A 265 0.84 -21.79 -16.43
N SER A 266 1.83 -20.90 -16.47
CA SER A 266 3.22 -21.20 -16.11
C SER A 266 3.41 -21.03 -14.60
N PRO A 267 4.31 -21.77 -13.95
CA PRO A 267 4.66 -21.53 -12.55
C PRO A 267 5.50 -20.25 -12.34
N GLU A 268 5.99 -19.62 -13.40
CA GLU A 268 6.58 -18.28 -13.33
C GLU A 268 5.49 -17.22 -13.27
N ILE A 269 5.69 -16.18 -12.45
CA ILE A 269 4.78 -15.03 -12.39
C ILE A 269 4.86 -14.25 -13.71
N ARG A 270 3.77 -14.19 -14.47
CA ARG A 270 3.69 -13.56 -15.81
C ARG A 270 2.56 -12.55 -15.92
N GLU A 271 2.85 -11.44 -16.60
CA GLU A 271 1.84 -10.44 -16.99
C GLU A 271 0.66 -11.05 -17.76
N ALA A 272 0.92 -12.01 -18.65
CA ALA A 272 -0.11 -12.65 -19.47
C ALA A 272 -1.14 -13.41 -18.64
N ASP A 273 -0.71 -14.17 -17.62
CA ASP A 273 -1.60 -14.95 -16.76
C ASP A 273 -2.47 -14.01 -15.91
N LEU A 274 -1.87 -12.95 -15.35
CA LEU A 274 -2.57 -11.90 -14.61
C LEU A 274 -3.63 -11.19 -15.47
N LYS A 275 -3.28 -10.87 -16.72
CA LYS A 275 -4.20 -10.24 -17.66
C LYS A 275 -5.41 -11.15 -17.96
N ASP A 276 -5.17 -12.44 -18.14
CA ASP A 276 -6.23 -13.41 -18.42
C ASP A 276 -7.16 -13.58 -17.20
N TYR A 277 -6.60 -13.65 -15.99
CA TYR A 277 -7.38 -13.70 -14.75
C TYR A 277 -8.28 -12.47 -14.58
N VAL A 278 -7.71 -11.27 -14.67
CA VAL A 278 -8.49 -10.03 -14.54
C VAL A 278 -9.57 -9.95 -15.62
N THR A 279 -9.20 -10.16 -16.88
CA THR A 279 -10.14 -10.03 -18.01
C THR A 279 -11.31 -11.01 -17.88
N THR A 280 -11.07 -12.21 -17.35
CA THR A 280 -12.13 -13.19 -17.09
C THR A 280 -13.03 -12.73 -15.95
N LEU A 281 -12.43 -12.43 -14.79
CA LEU A 281 -13.17 -12.08 -13.58
C LEU A 281 -13.98 -10.79 -13.77
N ALA A 282 -13.41 -9.79 -14.43
CA ALA A 282 -14.00 -8.48 -14.73
C ALA A 282 -14.74 -8.44 -16.08
N SER A 283 -15.25 -9.58 -16.57
CA SER A 283 -16.11 -9.60 -17.75
C SER A 283 -17.58 -9.50 -17.39
N ASP A 284 -18.38 -8.94 -18.30
CA ASP A 284 -19.84 -8.85 -18.18
C ASP A 284 -20.51 -10.22 -17.91
N GLU A 285 -19.88 -11.34 -18.29
CA GLU A 285 -20.37 -12.68 -18.00
C GLU A 285 -20.48 -12.95 -16.48
N PHE A 286 -19.60 -12.34 -15.70
CA PHE A 286 -19.57 -12.40 -14.24
C PHE A 286 -20.43 -11.30 -13.61
N GLY A 287 -21.07 -10.43 -14.40
CA GLY A 287 -22.14 -9.52 -13.99
C GLY A 287 -21.81 -8.67 -12.77
N GLY A 288 -20.56 -8.22 -12.66
CA GLY A 288 -20.06 -7.40 -11.54
C GLY A 288 -19.99 -8.08 -10.18
N ARG A 289 -20.18 -9.41 -10.10
CA ARG A 289 -19.87 -10.25 -8.93
C ARG A 289 -20.48 -9.77 -7.60
N MET A 290 -21.68 -9.19 -7.61
CA MET A 290 -22.38 -8.83 -6.37
C MET A 290 -22.52 -10.04 -5.44
N THR A 291 -22.22 -9.87 -4.16
CA THR A 291 -22.36 -10.92 -3.15
C THR A 291 -23.75 -11.58 -3.23
N GLY A 292 -23.78 -12.92 -3.32
CA GLY A 292 -24.99 -13.74 -3.50
C GLY A 292 -25.57 -13.83 -4.92
N SER A 293 -25.05 -13.06 -5.87
CA SER A 293 -25.47 -13.11 -7.28
C SER A 293 -24.98 -14.36 -8.02
N ASP A 294 -25.53 -14.61 -9.21
CA ASP A 294 -24.97 -15.60 -10.15
C ASP A 294 -23.53 -15.28 -10.55
N GLY A 295 -23.20 -13.99 -10.65
CA GLY A 295 -21.85 -13.50 -10.93
C GLY A 295 -20.83 -13.92 -9.88
N ALA A 296 -21.16 -13.73 -8.61
CA ALA A 296 -20.31 -14.16 -7.48
C ALA A 296 -20.17 -15.69 -7.44
N ARG A 297 -21.25 -16.44 -7.74
CA ARG A 297 -21.18 -17.91 -7.85
C ARG A 297 -20.20 -18.36 -8.94
N LYS A 298 -20.27 -17.75 -10.14
CA LYS A 298 -19.33 -18.00 -11.25
C LYS A 298 -17.90 -17.66 -10.87
N ALA A 299 -17.67 -16.51 -10.23
CA ALA A 299 -16.35 -16.10 -9.73
C ALA A 299 -15.76 -17.15 -8.77
N ALA A 300 -16.55 -17.59 -7.80
CA ALA A 300 -16.15 -18.62 -6.86
C ALA A 300 -15.84 -19.96 -7.56
N ASP A 301 -16.66 -20.39 -8.53
CA ASP A 301 -16.40 -21.62 -9.30
C ASP A 301 -15.13 -21.51 -10.14
N TYR A 302 -14.88 -20.34 -10.74
CA TYR A 302 -13.66 -20.06 -11.50
C TYR A 302 -12.42 -20.14 -10.60
N VAL A 303 -12.42 -19.46 -9.45
CA VAL A 303 -11.33 -19.51 -8.46
C VAL A 303 -11.06 -20.95 -8.01
N ILE A 304 -12.11 -21.72 -7.67
CA ILE A 304 -11.97 -23.13 -7.29
C ILE A 304 -11.38 -23.97 -8.42
N ALA A 305 -11.79 -23.73 -9.67
CA ALA A 305 -11.26 -24.45 -10.83
C ALA A 305 -9.76 -24.18 -11.01
N GLN A 306 -9.33 -22.92 -10.89
CA GLN A 306 -7.91 -22.54 -10.93
C GLN A 306 -7.10 -23.21 -9.82
N LEU A 307 -7.57 -23.13 -8.57
CA LEU A 307 -6.90 -23.77 -7.43
C LEU A 307 -6.76 -25.29 -7.59
N LYS A 308 -7.80 -25.96 -8.13
CA LYS A 308 -7.75 -27.40 -8.42
C LYS A 308 -6.75 -27.73 -9.52
N GLN A 309 -6.68 -26.91 -10.57
CA GLN A 309 -5.70 -27.07 -11.66
C GLN A 309 -4.26 -26.95 -11.13
N MET A 310 -4.05 -26.09 -10.14
CA MET A 310 -2.76 -25.90 -9.45
C MET A 310 -2.46 -26.98 -8.40
N GLY A 311 -3.40 -27.90 -8.13
CA GLY A 311 -3.24 -28.96 -7.13
C GLY A 311 -3.28 -28.47 -5.67
N ILE A 312 -3.83 -27.27 -5.42
CA ILE A 312 -3.92 -26.68 -4.07
C ILE A 312 -5.18 -27.18 -3.38
N ALA A 313 -5.03 -27.76 -2.18
CA ALA A 313 -6.13 -28.36 -1.43
C ALA A 313 -7.02 -27.31 -0.73
N PRO A 314 -8.30 -27.61 -0.45
CA PRO A 314 -9.12 -26.75 0.38
C PRO A 314 -8.61 -26.69 1.83
N LEU A 315 -8.84 -25.56 2.52
CA LEU A 315 -8.64 -25.49 3.97
C LEU A 315 -9.86 -26.12 4.66
N GLY A 316 -9.73 -27.39 5.02
CA GLY A 316 -10.82 -28.19 5.62
C GLY A 316 -11.35 -29.22 4.64
N LYS A 317 -12.67 -29.50 4.68
CA LYS A 317 -13.29 -30.51 3.81
C LYS A 317 -13.60 -29.99 2.41
N GLU A 318 -13.94 -28.71 2.30
CA GLU A 318 -14.41 -28.08 1.07
C GLU A 318 -13.77 -26.70 0.91
N TYR A 319 -13.67 -26.22 -0.33
CA TYR A 319 -13.16 -24.88 -0.62
C TYR A 319 -14.11 -23.78 -0.15
N ARG A 320 -15.42 -24.05 -0.20
CA ARG A 320 -16.48 -23.09 0.10
C ARG A 320 -16.74 -23.06 1.60
N HIS A 321 -16.60 -21.89 2.19
CA HIS A 321 -16.93 -21.61 3.59
C HIS A 321 -18.17 -20.70 3.62
N PRO A 322 -19.38 -21.24 3.83
CA PRO A 322 -20.62 -20.47 3.72
C PRO A 322 -20.77 -19.44 4.83
N PHE A 323 -21.37 -18.31 4.49
CA PHE A 323 -21.84 -17.32 5.45
C PHE A 323 -23.20 -16.76 5.06
N GLU A 324 -24.01 -16.42 6.05
CA GLU A 324 -25.26 -15.72 5.84
C GLU A 324 -25.04 -14.21 5.88
N PHE A 325 -25.62 -13.53 4.90
CA PHE A 325 -25.73 -12.09 4.87
C PHE A 325 -27.19 -11.71 4.64
N THR A 326 -27.48 -10.42 4.79
CA THR A 326 -28.83 -9.93 4.50
C THR A 326 -28.79 -9.33 3.07
N ALA A 327 -29.53 -9.91 2.13
CA ALA A 327 -29.53 -9.44 0.74
C ALA A 327 -30.48 -8.26 0.52
N GLY A 328 -31.51 -8.15 1.37
CA GLY A 328 -32.50 -7.10 1.25
C GLY A 328 -33.38 -6.99 2.48
N VAL A 329 -34.34 -6.08 2.41
CA VAL A 329 -35.31 -5.87 3.49
C VAL A 329 -36.67 -5.60 2.87
N THR A 330 -37.71 -6.19 3.45
CA THR A 330 -39.10 -5.97 3.06
C THR A 330 -39.86 -5.37 4.21
N VAL A 331 -40.64 -4.33 3.94
CA VAL A 331 -41.52 -3.74 4.95
C VAL A 331 -42.67 -4.71 5.22
N GLN A 332 -42.92 -5.00 6.49
CA GLN A 332 -44.08 -5.76 6.93
C GLN A 332 -45.22 -4.76 7.14
N SER A 333 -46.01 -4.50 6.09
CA SER A 333 -47.01 -3.43 6.08
C SER A 333 -48.01 -3.49 7.24
N ASN A 334 -48.40 -4.70 7.65
CA ASN A 334 -49.33 -4.93 8.75
C ASN A 334 -48.78 -4.55 10.13
N ASP A 335 -47.45 -4.47 10.26
CA ASP A 335 -46.75 -4.14 11.49
C ASP A 335 -46.33 -2.66 11.55
N CYS A 336 -46.72 -1.88 10.53
CA CYS A 336 -46.32 -0.48 10.38
C CYS A 336 -47.50 0.45 10.62
N GLN A 337 -47.35 1.37 11.57
CA GLN A 337 -48.35 2.39 11.87
C GLN A 337 -47.67 3.66 12.37
N LEU A 338 -48.13 4.82 11.92
CA LEU A 338 -47.71 6.10 12.47
C LEU A 338 -48.93 6.97 12.76
N MET A 339 -49.05 7.43 14.00
CA MET A 339 -50.11 8.33 14.45
C MET A 339 -49.55 9.48 15.27
N VAL A 340 -50.04 10.69 15.01
CA VAL A 340 -49.69 11.90 15.76
C VAL A 340 -50.95 12.43 16.46
N THR A 341 -50.87 12.62 17.77
CA THR A 341 -51.98 13.12 18.60
C THR A 341 -51.53 14.39 19.31
N ALA A 342 -51.97 15.55 18.81
CA ALA A 342 -51.79 16.83 19.51
C ALA A 342 -52.80 16.94 20.68
N SER A 343 -52.44 17.66 21.73
CA SER A 343 -53.33 17.89 22.88
C SER A 343 -54.68 18.46 22.42
N ASN A 344 -55.76 17.82 22.84
CA ASN A 344 -57.16 18.17 22.49
C ASN A 344 -57.56 17.99 21.02
N SER A 345 -56.81 17.21 20.24
CA SER A 345 -57.12 16.87 18.85
C SER A 345 -57.32 15.37 18.66
N ALA A 346 -58.11 14.98 17.65
CA ALA A 346 -58.21 13.57 17.25
C ALA A 346 -56.87 13.07 16.70
N PRO A 347 -56.51 11.78 16.90
CA PRO A 347 -55.29 11.22 16.33
C PRO A 347 -55.29 11.28 14.80
N MET A 348 -54.19 11.79 14.24
CA MET A 348 -53.96 11.82 12.79
C MET A 348 -53.14 10.60 12.38
N ALA A 349 -53.70 9.76 11.51
CA ALA A 349 -53.00 8.61 10.94
C ALA A 349 -52.31 8.99 9.63
N PHE A 350 -51.13 8.42 9.40
CA PHE A 350 -50.29 8.68 8.22
C PHE A 350 -50.13 7.41 7.37
N GLU A 351 -49.96 7.60 6.06
CA GLU A 351 -49.93 6.54 5.07
C GLU A 351 -48.51 5.99 4.87
N LEU A 352 -48.34 4.67 5.01
CA LEU A 352 -47.07 3.99 4.78
C LEU A 352 -46.64 4.12 3.31
N GLY A 353 -45.36 4.42 3.08
CA GLY A 353 -44.77 4.57 1.75
C GLY A 353 -44.95 5.95 1.13
N LYS A 354 -45.89 6.75 1.63
CA LYS A 354 -46.14 8.14 1.24
C LYS A 354 -45.69 9.14 2.31
N ASP A 355 -46.18 8.97 3.54
CA ASP A 355 -45.93 9.89 4.65
C ASP A 355 -44.83 9.41 5.58
N PHE A 356 -44.65 8.09 5.70
CA PHE A 356 -43.56 7.50 6.47
C PHE A 356 -43.12 6.16 5.91
N ARG A 357 -41.90 5.75 6.26
CA ARG A 357 -41.32 4.45 5.90
C ARG A 357 -40.36 3.98 7.00
N PRO A 358 -40.46 2.73 7.47
CA PRO A 358 -39.44 2.14 8.34
C PRO A 358 -38.05 2.19 7.72
N LEU A 359 -37.04 2.45 8.53
CA LEU A 359 -35.64 2.23 8.13
C LEU A 359 -35.33 0.74 8.21
N SER A 360 -34.41 0.27 7.36
CA SER A 360 -34.07 -1.15 7.20
C SER A 360 -33.57 -1.85 8.46
N PHE A 361 -33.08 -1.07 9.42
CA PHE A 361 -32.57 -1.54 10.70
C PHE A 361 -33.50 -1.32 11.89
N THR A 362 -34.74 -0.90 11.66
CA THR A 362 -35.70 -0.65 12.74
C THR A 362 -35.86 -1.88 13.64
N ALA A 363 -36.09 -1.67 14.93
CA ALA A 363 -36.67 -2.69 15.78
C ALA A 363 -38.13 -2.96 15.36
N ASN A 364 -38.51 -4.24 15.35
CA ASN A 364 -39.88 -4.68 15.04
C ASN A 364 -40.78 -4.55 16.27
N GLU A 365 -41.06 -3.31 16.66
CA GLU A 365 -41.79 -2.97 17.89
C GLU A 365 -42.75 -1.80 17.65
N ALA A 366 -43.59 -1.53 18.64
CA ALA A 366 -44.46 -0.36 18.68
C ALA A 366 -44.24 0.42 19.97
N PHE A 367 -44.16 1.74 19.86
CA PHE A 367 -44.00 2.64 21.00
C PHE A 367 -44.87 3.88 20.84
N GLU A 368 -45.45 4.35 21.94
CA GLU A 368 -46.15 5.62 22.02
C GLU A 368 -45.51 6.48 23.11
N GLY A 369 -45.14 7.71 22.76
CA GLY A 369 -44.47 8.60 23.71
C GLY A 369 -44.42 10.05 23.25
N GLU A 370 -43.80 10.86 24.10
CA GLU A 370 -43.51 12.26 23.82
C GLU A 370 -42.38 12.40 22.79
N VAL A 371 -42.39 13.53 22.08
CA VAL A 371 -41.38 13.83 21.06
C VAL A 371 -40.42 14.92 21.53
N VAL A 372 -39.15 14.73 21.24
CA VAL A 372 -38.08 15.73 21.41
C VAL A 372 -37.43 15.99 20.05
N PHE A 373 -37.14 17.26 19.75
CA PHE A 373 -36.39 17.64 18.56
C PHE A 373 -34.91 17.77 18.92
N ALA A 374 -34.04 17.09 18.17
CA ALA A 374 -32.60 17.09 18.40
C ALA A 374 -31.82 17.59 17.16
N GLY A 375 -32.35 18.54 16.40
CA GLY A 375 -31.66 19.11 15.23
C GLY A 375 -31.20 18.02 14.25
N TYR A 376 -29.91 18.02 13.88
CA TYR A 376 -29.31 17.00 13.01
C TYR A 376 -29.00 15.66 13.69
N GLY A 377 -29.26 15.49 14.99
CA GLY A 377 -29.01 14.22 15.71
C GLY A 377 -27.54 13.80 15.78
N LEU A 378 -26.61 14.74 15.65
CA LEU A 378 -25.16 14.49 15.64
C LEU A 378 -24.57 14.61 17.04
N SER A 379 -23.49 13.88 17.31
CA SER A 379 -22.74 13.94 18.56
C SER A 379 -21.25 13.76 18.26
N VAL A 380 -20.58 14.86 17.93
CA VAL A 380 -19.17 14.92 17.51
C VAL A 380 -18.36 15.56 18.63
N SER A 381 -17.38 14.83 19.15
CA SER A 381 -16.36 15.36 20.06
C SER A 381 -15.07 15.55 19.28
N ASP A 382 -14.54 16.77 19.25
CA ASP A 382 -13.30 17.09 18.54
C ASP A 382 -12.09 17.23 19.48
N GLY A 383 -12.31 17.10 20.80
CA GLY A 383 -11.30 17.30 21.84
C GLY A 383 -10.69 18.72 21.89
N LYS A 384 -11.21 19.66 21.07
CA LYS A 384 -10.65 21.00 20.85
C LYS A 384 -11.69 22.12 21.01
N GLY A 385 -12.94 21.78 21.33
CA GLY A 385 -13.98 22.75 21.70
C GLY A 385 -14.84 23.24 20.55
N GLN A 386 -14.74 22.65 19.36
CA GLN A 386 -15.61 22.86 18.19
C GLN A 386 -16.46 21.62 17.86
N GLY A 387 -16.78 20.82 18.88
CA GLY A 387 -17.70 19.70 18.78
C GLY A 387 -19.11 20.13 18.39
N TYR A 388 -19.88 19.22 17.81
CA TYR A 388 -21.29 19.44 17.46
C TYR A 388 -22.13 18.41 18.20
N ASN A 389 -22.97 18.83 19.15
CA ASN A 389 -23.78 17.90 19.95
C ASN A 389 -25.25 18.35 20.02
N SER A 390 -26.07 17.68 19.23
CA SER A 390 -27.53 17.84 19.14
C SER A 390 -28.30 17.48 20.41
N TYR A 391 -27.68 16.79 21.35
CA TYR A 391 -28.33 16.25 22.55
C TYR A 391 -27.92 16.97 23.83
N ASP A 392 -27.13 18.04 23.73
CA ASP A 392 -26.74 18.83 24.90
C ASP A 392 -27.97 19.44 25.59
N GLY A 393 -28.09 19.17 26.90
CA GLY A 393 -29.23 19.62 27.71
C GLY A 393 -30.57 18.92 27.40
N LEU A 394 -30.63 17.96 26.47
CA LEU A 394 -31.86 17.31 26.05
C LEU A 394 -32.05 15.94 26.71
N ASP A 395 -33.13 15.77 27.47
CA ASP A 395 -33.55 14.47 27.98
C ASP A 395 -34.35 13.70 26.94
N VAL A 396 -33.75 12.62 26.42
CA VAL A 396 -34.33 11.72 25.41
C VAL A 396 -34.77 10.37 25.97
N SER A 397 -34.63 10.15 27.27
CA SER A 397 -34.91 8.85 27.90
C SER A 397 -36.39 8.49 27.80
N ASN A 398 -36.70 7.29 27.28
CA ASN A 398 -38.08 6.82 27.04
C ASN A 398 -38.93 7.75 26.15
N LYS A 399 -38.30 8.47 25.21
CA LYS A 399 -38.98 9.37 24.26
C LYS A 399 -38.71 8.99 22.81
N ILE A 400 -39.41 9.70 21.91
CA ILE A 400 -39.23 9.65 20.46
C ILE A 400 -38.38 10.85 20.05
N VAL A 401 -37.25 10.61 19.38
CA VAL A 401 -36.35 11.67 18.92
C VAL A 401 -36.65 12.00 17.47
N LEU A 402 -36.99 13.26 17.17
CA LEU A 402 -37.12 13.80 15.83
C LEU A 402 -35.80 14.47 15.41
N VAL A 403 -35.26 14.06 14.26
CA VAL A 403 -34.00 14.60 13.71
C VAL A 403 -34.10 14.91 12.22
N LEU A 404 -33.26 15.83 11.77
CA LEU A 404 -33.00 16.12 10.36
C LEU A 404 -32.06 15.07 9.76
N ARG A 405 -32.33 14.68 8.51
CA ARG A 405 -31.39 13.92 7.66
C ARG A 405 -30.19 14.82 7.29
N TYR A 406 -29.03 14.22 7.00
CA TYR A 406 -27.78 14.90 6.63
C TYR A 406 -27.12 15.68 7.79
N VAL A 407 -26.41 16.74 7.44
CA VAL A 407 -25.62 17.64 8.30
C VAL A 407 -26.01 19.08 7.95
N PRO A 408 -25.64 20.10 8.75
CA PRO A 408 -25.82 21.50 8.39
C PRO A 408 -25.40 21.80 6.93
N GLU A 409 -26.29 22.45 6.17
CA GLU A 409 -26.10 22.61 4.72
C GLU A 409 -25.13 23.75 4.37
N ASP A 410 -25.11 24.82 5.17
CA ASP A 410 -24.39 26.08 4.93
C ASP A 410 -23.09 26.17 5.77
N VAL A 411 -22.28 25.10 5.75
CA VAL A 411 -20.96 25.04 6.40
C VAL A 411 -19.84 24.85 5.39
N GLU A 412 -18.62 25.26 5.76
CA GLU A 412 -17.43 25.11 4.93
C GLU A 412 -17.22 23.65 4.46
N PRO A 413 -16.78 23.39 3.21
CA PRO A 413 -16.70 22.02 2.66
C PRO A 413 -15.92 21.03 3.51
N LYS A 414 -14.81 21.48 4.13
CA LYS A 414 -14.02 20.66 5.03
C LYS A 414 -14.79 20.28 6.30
N ARG A 415 -15.51 21.24 6.89
CA ARG A 415 -16.36 21.00 8.07
C ARG A 415 -17.50 20.04 7.73
N ARG A 416 -18.10 20.20 6.55
CA ARG A 416 -19.12 19.28 6.03
C ARG A 416 -18.59 17.85 5.91
N GLN A 417 -17.37 17.69 5.40
CA GLN A 417 -16.70 16.38 5.29
C GLN A 417 -16.46 15.74 6.66
N GLU A 418 -16.02 16.52 7.66
CA GLU A 418 -15.86 16.04 9.05
C GLU A 418 -17.20 15.56 9.65
N LEU A 419 -18.27 16.33 9.48
CA LEU A 419 -19.60 15.97 10.01
C LEU A 419 -20.23 14.79 9.27
N ASN A 420 -19.96 14.63 7.97
CA ASN A 420 -20.55 13.57 7.15
C ASN A 420 -20.20 12.16 7.64
N VAL A 421 -19.06 11.99 8.31
CA VAL A 421 -18.67 10.72 8.96
C VAL A 421 -19.71 10.28 10.00
N HIS A 422 -20.45 11.23 10.59
CA HIS A 422 -21.46 11.00 11.62
C HIS A 422 -22.90 11.14 11.11
N ALA A 423 -23.10 11.41 9.81
CA ALA A 423 -24.41 11.69 9.23
C ALA A 423 -25.27 10.44 8.97
N GLY A 424 -24.68 9.25 9.03
CA GLY A 424 -25.35 7.99 8.74
C GLY A 424 -26.58 7.76 9.63
N LEU A 425 -27.70 7.37 9.03
CA LEU A 425 -28.97 7.17 9.75
C LEU A 425 -28.84 6.17 10.90
N ARG A 426 -28.08 5.08 10.67
CA ARG A 426 -27.80 4.07 11.70
C ARG A 426 -27.01 4.67 12.86
N TYR A 427 -26.00 5.48 12.59
CA TYR A 427 -25.21 6.14 13.62
C TYR A 427 -26.09 7.03 14.51
N LYS A 428 -26.94 7.87 13.90
CA LYS A 428 -27.90 8.73 14.63
C LYS A 428 -28.85 7.90 15.52
N ALA A 429 -29.39 6.82 14.97
CA ALA A 429 -30.24 5.89 15.72
C ALA A 429 -29.50 5.24 16.90
N MET A 430 -28.24 4.86 16.70
CA MET A 430 -27.38 4.27 17.72
C MET A 430 -27.12 5.24 18.88
N ILE A 431 -26.83 6.51 18.58
CA ILE A 431 -26.64 7.57 19.59
C ILE A 431 -27.93 7.82 20.37
N ALA A 432 -29.06 7.96 19.68
CA ALA A 432 -30.36 8.14 20.33
C ALA A 432 -30.68 6.99 21.29
N ARG A 433 -30.45 5.74 20.85
CA ARG A 433 -30.63 4.54 21.68
C ARG A 433 -29.71 4.51 22.89
N GLN A 434 -28.41 4.79 22.71
CA GLN A 434 -27.44 4.82 23.81
C GLN A 434 -27.82 5.84 24.89
N ARG A 435 -28.53 6.90 24.51
CA ARG A 435 -29.07 7.93 25.42
C ARG A 435 -30.47 7.61 25.96
N GLY A 436 -31.04 6.44 25.64
CA GLY A 436 -32.29 5.94 26.22
C GLY A 436 -33.56 6.18 25.40
N ALA A 437 -33.46 6.69 24.17
CA ALA A 437 -34.61 6.87 23.30
C ALA A 437 -35.23 5.53 22.87
N LYS A 438 -36.55 5.51 22.67
CA LYS A 438 -37.31 4.31 22.23
C LYS A 438 -37.64 4.32 20.75
N ALA A 439 -37.69 5.50 20.15
CA ALA A 439 -37.80 5.63 18.70
C ALA A 439 -37.03 6.84 18.17
N ILE A 440 -36.66 6.79 16.89
CA ILE A 440 -36.11 7.90 16.13
C ILE A 440 -36.91 8.10 14.84
N LEU A 441 -37.32 9.34 14.59
CA LEU A 441 -37.97 9.78 13.37
C LEU A 441 -37.03 10.71 12.62
N VAL A 442 -36.78 10.39 11.34
CA VAL A 442 -35.85 11.16 10.50
C VAL A 442 -36.62 11.85 9.39
N VAL A 443 -36.54 13.17 9.32
CA VAL A 443 -37.12 13.97 8.23
C VAL A 443 -36.04 14.54 7.32
N THR A 444 -36.24 14.46 6.00
CA THR A 444 -35.38 15.17 5.05
C THR A 444 -35.78 16.64 5.04
N GLY A 445 -34.88 17.52 5.51
CA GLY A 445 -35.16 18.92 5.72
C GLY A 445 -35.51 19.69 4.42
N PRO A 446 -36.30 20.79 4.51
CA PRO A 446 -36.63 21.63 3.35
C PRO A 446 -35.44 22.23 2.59
N ASN A 447 -34.30 22.43 3.25
CA ASN A 447 -33.07 22.96 2.64
C ASN A 447 -32.11 21.86 2.16
N SER A 448 -32.41 20.58 2.46
CA SER A 448 -31.55 19.45 2.12
C SER A 448 -31.76 18.93 0.71
N PRO A 449 -30.79 18.19 0.16
CA PRO A 449 -31.01 17.39 -1.04
C PRO A 449 -32.23 16.49 -0.88
N ASN A 450 -33.08 16.42 -1.92
CA ASN A 450 -34.30 15.60 -1.93
C ASN A 450 -35.32 16.00 -0.85
N ALA A 451 -35.46 17.31 -0.59
CA ALA A 451 -36.38 17.89 0.39
C ALA A 451 -37.75 17.18 0.43
N GLY A 452 -38.15 16.76 1.64
CA GLY A 452 -39.44 16.09 1.89
C GLY A 452 -39.58 14.66 1.40
N GLN A 453 -38.60 14.11 0.66
CA GLN A 453 -38.61 12.71 0.28
C GLN A 453 -38.27 11.79 1.46
N LEU A 454 -38.98 10.67 1.55
CA LEU A 454 -38.66 9.59 2.48
C LEU A 454 -37.30 9.00 2.14
N ALA A 455 -36.52 8.64 3.15
CA ALA A 455 -35.29 7.91 2.94
C ALA A 455 -35.58 6.61 2.16
N PRO A 456 -34.79 6.30 1.12
CA PRO A 456 -34.94 5.05 0.41
C PRO A 456 -34.72 3.90 1.38
N LEU A 457 -35.44 2.80 1.15
CA LEU A 457 -35.23 1.57 1.89
C LEU A 457 -33.88 0.99 1.43
N THR A 458 -32.82 1.40 2.11
CA THR A 458 -31.45 0.98 1.84
C THR A 458 -31.13 -0.21 2.71
N PHE A 459 -30.47 -1.22 2.16
CA PHE A 459 -30.06 -2.38 2.92
C PHE A 459 -29.03 -2.00 3.99
N ASP A 460 -29.19 -2.48 5.23
CA ASP A 460 -28.22 -2.31 6.32
C ASP A 460 -27.40 -3.59 6.51
N THR A 461 -26.10 -3.48 6.25
CA THR A 461 -25.11 -4.56 6.29
C THR A 461 -24.88 -5.14 7.69
N SER A 462 -25.34 -4.44 8.73
CA SER A 462 -25.18 -4.89 10.10
C SER A 462 -26.05 -6.10 10.42
N LEU A 463 -25.42 -7.11 11.02
CA LEU A 463 -26.03 -8.39 11.41
C LEU A 463 -27.13 -8.27 12.49
N SER A 464 -27.29 -7.10 13.13
CA SER A 464 -28.26 -6.88 14.22
C SER A 464 -29.19 -5.69 13.97
N GLY A 465 -30.45 -5.84 14.39
CA GLY A 465 -31.40 -4.73 14.46
C GLY A 465 -30.86 -3.60 15.35
N SER A 466 -31.24 -2.36 15.05
CA SER A 466 -30.75 -1.21 15.81
C SER A 466 -31.20 -1.19 17.27
N GLY A 467 -32.17 -2.01 17.68
CA GLY A 467 -32.70 -2.02 19.05
C GLY A 467 -33.45 -0.73 19.41
N ILE A 468 -33.84 0.05 18.40
CA ILE A 468 -34.67 1.25 18.49
C ILE A 468 -35.63 1.27 17.30
N ILE A 469 -36.86 1.75 17.50
CA ILE A 469 -37.80 1.91 16.37
C ILE A 469 -37.31 3.08 15.51
N ALA A 470 -37.08 2.86 14.23
CA ALA A 470 -36.48 3.86 13.34
C ALA A 470 -37.30 4.02 12.06
N ALA A 471 -37.78 5.23 11.79
CA ALA A 471 -38.58 5.52 10.60
C ALA A 471 -38.16 6.84 9.95
N SER A 472 -38.17 6.89 8.62
CA SER A 472 -38.16 8.12 7.87
C SER A 472 -39.57 8.65 7.72
N ILE A 473 -39.74 9.96 7.88
CA ILE A 473 -41.03 10.63 7.78
C ILE A 473 -40.96 11.78 6.77
N GLY A 474 -42.10 12.08 6.15
CA GLY A 474 -42.27 13.21 5.25
C GLY A 474 -42.39 14.53 6.01
N THR A 475 -42.24 15.64 5.27
CA THR A 475 -42.37 17.00 5.82
C THR A 475 -43.73 17.23 6.47
N ASN A 476 -44.80 16.64 5.94
CA ASN A 476 -46.15 16.74 6.49
C ASN A 476 -46.25 16.16 7.91
N VAL A 477 -45.64 15.00 8.17
CA VAL A 477 -45.60 14.38 9.50
C VAL A 477 -44.78 15.25 10.45
N ALA A 478 -43.59 15.68 10.03
CA ALA A 478 -42.72 16.51 10.86
C ALA A 478 -43.39 17.84 11.24
N GLN A 479 -44.09 18.46 10.29
CA GLN A 479 -44.84 19.70 10.54
C GLN A 479 -46.04 19.48 11.46
N ALA A 480 -46.74 18.34 11.35
CA ALA A 480 -47.83 17.99 12.27
C ALA A 480 -47.34 17.82 13.72
N ILE A 481 -46.12 17.30 13.91
CA ILE A 481 -45.47 17.18 15.21
C ILE A 481 -45.05 18.57 15.73
N LEU A 482 -44.31 19.34 14.92
CA LEU A 482 -43.72 20.62 15.33
C LEU A 482 -44.75 21.74 15.52
N ALA A 483 -45.91 21.66 14.84
CA ALA A 483 -47.00 22.61 15.03
C ALA A 483 -47.53 22.65 16.48
N ALA A 484 -47.44 21.54 17.22
CA ALA A 484 -47.81 21.49 18.64
C ALA A 484 -46.91 22.38 19.54
N ALA A 485 -45.68 22.64 19.08
CA ALA A 485 -44.73 23.58 19.71
C ALA A 485 -44.78 24.98 19.10
N GLY A 486 -45.66 25.24 18.13
CA GLY A 486 -45.68 26.49 17.36
C GLY A 486 -44.43 26.71 16.50
N LYS A 487 -43.75 25.64 16.08
CA LYS A 487 -42.51 25.70 15.29
C LYS A 487 -42.73 25.29 13.84
N ASP A 488 -41.89 25.80 12.95
CA ASP A 488 -41.85 25.49 11.52
C ASP A 488 -40.51 24.81 11.16
N LEU A 489 -40.58 23.71 10.40
CA LEU A 489 -39.40 22.90 10.10
C LEU A 489 -38.34 23.66 9.29
N LYS A 490 -38.76 24.50 8.33
CA LYS A 490 -37.83 25.26 7.48
C LYS A 490 -37.07 26.29 8.30
N THR A 491 -37.79 27.02 9.16
CA THR A 491 -37.19 28.02 10.05
C THR A 491 -36.18 27.40 11.01
N LEU A 492 -36.50 26.23 11.59
CA LEU A 492 -35.58 25.49 12.44
C LEU A 492 -34.32 25.05 11.68
N GLN A 493 -34.47 24.46 10.49
CA GLN A 493 -33.33 24.00 9.71
C GLN A 493 -32.42 25.17 9.29
N SER A 494 -32.98 26.26 8.77
CA SER A 494 -32.18 27.44 8.37
C SER A 494 -31.40 28.06 9.53
N GLY A 495 -31.89 27.94 10.77
CA GLY A 495 -31.14 28.35 11.96
C GLY A 495 -29.97 27.42 12.29
N LEU A 496 -30.05 26.14 11.92
CA LEU A 496 -29.03 25.13 12.18
C LEU A 496 -27.99 25.01 11.07
N ASP A 497 -28.33 25.37 9.83
CA ASP A 497 -27.49 25.14 8.65
C ASP A 497 -26.15 25.86 8.67
N ASN A 498 -26.03 26.94 9.43
CA ASN A 498 -24.79 27.72 9.59
C ASN A 498 -24.13 27.55 10.96
N GLU A 499 -24.48 26.51 11.73
CA GLU A 499 -24.00 26.26 13.10
C GLU A 499 -24.20 27.48 14.05
N ASN A 500 -25.26 28.27 13.87
CA ASN A 500 -25.51 29.45 14.70
C ASN A 500 -25.68 29.08 16.18
N PRO A 501 -24.81 29.57 17.10
CA PRO A 501 -24.88 29.23 18.52
C PRO A 501 -26.12 29.81 19.24
N HIS A 502 -26.81 30.77 18.61
CA HIS A 502 -28.06 31.34 19.11
C HIS A 502 -29.31 30.67 18.54
N ALA A 503 -29.18 29.75 17.59
CA ALA A 503 -30.30 28.96 17.12
C ALA A 503 -30.73 27.95 18.17
N GLU A 504 -32.03 27.70 18.26
CA GLU A 504 -32.58 26.69 19.16
C GLU A 504 -32.29 25.29 18.60
N GLY A 505 -31.18 24.69 19.03
CA GLY A 505 -30.67 23.45 18.45
C GLY A 505 -31.46 22.19 18.83
N SER A 506 -32.04 22.18 20.04
CA SER A 506 -32.80 21.04 20.56
C SER A 506 -33.81 21.48 21.62
N PHE A 507 -34.96 20.81 21.67
CA PHE A 507 -36.03 21.14 22.62
C PHE A 507 -37.06 19.99 22.75
N PRO A 508 -37.75 19.88 23.90
CA PRO A 508 -38.96 19.05 24.00
C PRO A 508 -40.09 19.70 23.20
N VAL A 509 -40.76 18.95 22.31
CA VAL A 509 -41.84 19.51 21.48
C VAL A 509 -43.04 19.89 22.34
N GLY A 510 -43.41 19.04 23.30
CA GLY A 510 -44.55 19.26 24.20
C GLY A 510 -45.90 19.17 23.48
N ASN A 511 -46.98 18.93 24.23
CA ASN A 511 -48.37 18.92 23.73
C ASN A 511 -48.64 17.99 22.53
N VAL A 512 -47.80 16.98 22.31
CA VAL A 512 -47.96 15.97 21.26
C VAL A 512 -47.46 14.61 21.74
N LYS A 513 -48.23 13.57 21.40
CA LYS A 513 -47.80 12.17 21.50
C LYS A 513 -47.75 11.56 20.11
N VAL A 514 -46.75 10.72 19.88
CA VAL A 514 -46.62 9.97 18.64
C VAL A 514 -46.62 8.49 18.96
N ARG A 515 -47.43 7.73 18.23
CA ARG A 515 -47.38 6.27 18.19
C ARG A 515 -46.69 5.85 16.90
N VAL A 516 -45.59 5.13 17.02
CA VAL A 516 -44.85 4.56 15.90
C VAL A 516 -44.72 3.06 16.10
N ALA A 517 -45.22 2.30 15.13
CA ALA A 517 -44.97 0.88 14.96
C ALA A 517 -44.23 0.71 13.63
N ALA A 518 -43.17 -0.08 13.63
CA ALA A 518 -42.40 -0.36 12.43
C ALA A 518 -42.06 -1.85 12.41
N GLY A 519 -42.23 -2.49 11.25
CA GLY A 519 -41.89 -3.88 11.04
C GLY A 519 -41.17 -4.08 9.73
N VAL A 520 -40.01 -4.72 9.78
CA VAL A 520 -39.23 -5.11 8.61
C VAL A 520 -38.83 -6.57 8.71
N LYS A 521 -38.81 -7.26 7.56
CA LYS A 521 -38.27 -8.60 7.43
C LYS A 521 -36.99 -8.54 6.61
N GLN A 522 -35.88 -8.87 7.26
CA GLN A 522 -34.60 -9.06 6.61
C GLN A 522 -34.67 -10.30 5.70
N ILE A 523 -34.32 -10.14 4.43
CA ILE A 523 -34.14 -11.25 3.50
C ILE A 523 -32.70 -11.73 3.70
N LYS A 524 -32.55 -12.95 4.22
CA LYS A 524 -31.25 -13.60 4.39
C LYS A 524 -30.93 -14.40 3.14
N GLU A 525 -29.71 -14.28 2.68
CA GLU A 525 -29.12 -15.11 1.63
C GLU A 525 -27.77 -15.64 2.09
N THR A 526 -27.22 -16.57 1.34
CA THR A 526 -25.94 -17.23 1.64
C THR A 526 -24.97 -16.99 0.49
N ASP A 527 -23.75 -16.63 0.83
CA ASP A 527 -22.61 -16.69 -0.09
C ASP A 527 -21.43 -17.41 0.61
N HIS A 528 -20.28 -17.51 -0.05
CA HIS A 528 -19.17 -18.34 0.42
C HIS A 528 -17.85 -17.60 0.31
N ASN A 529 -16.97 -17.77 1.31
CA ASN A 529 -15.56 -17.52 1.09
C ASN A 529 -14.94 -18.74 0.40
N ILE A 530 -13.91 -18.53 -0.41
CA ILE A 530 -13.10 -19.62 -0.97
C ILE A 530 -11.76 -19.67 -0.25
N VAL A 531 -11.50 -20.75 0.49
CA VAL A 531 -10.28 -20.85 1.30
C VAL A 531 -9.53 -22.14 0.97
N ALA A 532 -8.27 -21.98 0.63
CA ALA A 532 -7.37 -23.05 0.23
C ALA A 532 -6.07 -22.99 1.02
N VAL A 533 -5.32 -24.10 1.03
CA VAL A 533 -4.11 -24.23 1.82
C VAL A 533 -3.01 -24.95 1.06
N LEU A 534 -1.81 -24.37 1.14
CA LEU A 534 -0.56 -25.02 0.83
C LEU A 534 0.09 -25.40 2.17
N PRO A 535 0.11 -26.68 2.57
CA PRO A 535 0.65 -27.08 3.85
C PRO A 535 2.18 -26.84 3.90
N PRO A 536 2.78 -26.72 5.09
CA PRO A 536 4.23 -26.66 5.23
C PRO A 536 4.91 -27.84 4.50
N GLY A 537 6.17 -27.66 4.11
CA GLY A 537 6.94 -28.72 3.46
C GLY A 537 7.18 -29.94 4.34
N ASN A 538 7.16 -29.75 5.67
CA ASN A 538 7.29 -30.80 6.67
C ASN A 538 5.95 -31.03 7.39
N THR A 539 5.68 -32.27 7.77
CA THR A 539 4.53 -32.60 8.61
C THR A 539 4.77 -32.13 10.04
N LEU A 540 3.93 -31.20 10.53
CA LEU A 540 3.99 -30.63 11.88
C LEU A 540 2.72 -30.96 12.67
N THR A 541 2.85 -31.13 13.98
CA THR A 541 1.71 -31.37 14.89
C THR A 541 0.85 -30.13 15.12
N SER A 542 1.45 -28.95 15.06
CA SER A 542 0.76 -27.65 15.09
C SER A 542 1.37 -26.74 14.02
N PRO A 543 0.91 -26.82 12.76
CA PRO A 543 1.43 -26.01 11.68
C PRO A 543 1.09 -24.53 11.88
N GLU A 544 2.07 -23.67 11.63
CA GLU A 544 1.89 -22.21 11.49
C GLU A 544 1.64 -21.85 10.03
N TYR A 545 0.88 -20.77 9.81
CA TYR A 545 0.50 -20.29 8.49
C TYR A 545 0.78 -18.80 8.32
N VAL A 546 1.11 -18.41 7.09
CA VAL A 546 0.92 -17.05 6.59
C VAL A 546 -0.36 -17.05 5.76
N MET A 547 -1.29 -16.15 6.06
CA MET A 547 -2.53 -16.05 5.30
C MET A 547 -2.44 -14.89 4.31
N ILE A 548 -2.97 -15.11 3.13
CA ILE A 548 -2.94 -14.17 2.01
C ILE A 548 -4.36 -14.07 1.45
N GLY A 549 -4.89 -12.87 1.27
CA GLY A 549 -6.27 -12.70 0.83
C GLY A 549 -6.55 -11.49 -0.04
N ALA A 550 -7.67 -11.58 -0.74
CA ALA A 550 -8.29 -10.57 -1.59
C ALA A 550 -9.78 -10.88 -1.67
N HIS A 551 -10.65 -9.89 -1.80
CA HIS A 551 -12.06 -10.17 -2.09
C HIS A 551 -12.28 -10.35 -3.59
N TYR A 552 -13.26 -11.18 -3.93
CA TYR A 552 -13.63 -11.48 -5.31
C TYR A 552 -15.01 -10.93 -5.69
N ASP A 553 -15.82 -10.52 -4.70
CA ASP A 553 -17.08 -9.83 -4.95
C ASP A 553 -16.86 -8.38 -5.38
N HIS A 554 -17.86 -7.81 -6.06
CA HIS A 554 -17.92 -6.38 -6.40
C HIS A 554 -19.38 -5.89 -6.45
N LEU A 555 -19.69 -4.78 -7.12
CA LEU A 555 -20.96 -4.04 -7.00
C LEU A 555 -22.10 -4.46 -7.95
N GLY A 556 -21.94 -5.49 -8.78
CA GLY A 556 -23.00 -5.93 -9.69
C GLY A 556 -23.43 -4.83 -10.68
N ASN A 557 -24.67 -4.34 -10.57
CA ASN A 557 -25.20 -3.24 -11.39
C ASN A 557 -25.14 -1.86 -10.72
N GLY A 558 -24.42 -1.71 -9.61
CA GLY A 558 -24.24 -0.41 -8.95
C GLY A 558 -25.29 -0.04 -7.92
N ASP A 559 -26.08 -1.00 -7.44
CA ASP A 559 -27.19 -0.73 -6.50
C ASP A 559 -26.74 -0.11 -5.16
N LYS A 560 -25.46 -0.24 -4.78
CA LYS A 560 -24.88 0.23 -3.51
C LYS A 560 -23.47 0.76 -3.72
N SER A 561 -23.11 1.79 -2.95
CA SER A 561 -21.77 2.41 -2.96
C SER A 561 -21.25 2.87 -4.32
N SER A 562 -22.06 2.79 -5.38
CA SER A 562 -21.72 3.23 -6.73
C SER A 562 -21.48 4.72 -6.78
N LEU A 563 -20.49 5.10 -7.59
CA LEU A 563 -20.13 6.46 -7.92
C LEU A 563 -20.48 6.81 -9.38
N GLU A 564 -21.41 6.06 -9.99
CA GLU A 564 -21.90 6.25 -11.37
C GLU A 564 -22.33 7.69 -11.68
N ARG A 565 -22.16 8.12 -12.94
CA ARG A 565 -22.49 9.46 -13.42
C ARG A 565 -23.36 9.42 -14.68
N GLY A 566 -24.45 10.18 -14.67
CA GLY A 566 -25.28 10.41 -15.85
C GLY A 566 -25.88 9.12 -16.41
N GLU A 567 -25.46 8.76 -17.62
CA GLU A 567 -25.98 7.60 -18.37
C GLU A 567 -25.39 6.25 -17.91
N GLU A 568 -24.46 6.26 -16.94
CA GLU A 568 -23.87 5.06 -16.33
C GLU A 568 -24.85 4.28 -15.43
N ALA A 569 -26.01 4.87 -15.13
CA ALA A 569 -26.98 4.34 -14.18
C ALA A 569 -27.45 2.91 -14.52
N GLY A 570 -27.19 1.98 -13.60
CA GLY A 570 -27.61 0.58 -13.71
C GLY A 570 -26.75 -0.29 -14.65
N GLN A 571 -25.65 0.25 -15.17
CA GLN A 571 -24.68 -0.54 -15.94
C GLN A 571 -23.89 -1.49 -15.02
N ILE A 572 -23.30 -2.54 -15.62
CA ILE A 572 -22.50 -3.52 -14.89
C ILE A 572 -21.23 -2.83 -14.39
N HIS A 573 -20.94 -2.99 -13.10
CA HIS A 573 -19.71 -2.60 -12.45
C HIS A 573 -18.78 -3.81 -12.48
N ASN A 574 -17.86 -3.84 -13.44
CA ASN A 574 -17.00 -5.01 -13.63
C ASN A 574 -15.92 -5.14 -12.56
N GLY A 575 -15.52 -4.05 -11.89
CA GLY A 575 -14.62 -4.13 -10.73
C GLY A 575 -13.26 -4.72 -11.09
N ALA A 576 -12.64 -4.20 -12.15
CA ALA A 576 -11.36 -4.69 -12.63
C ALA A 576 -10.24 -4.40 -11.64
N ASP A 577 -10.13 -3.16 -11.15
CA ASP A 577 -9.19 -2.84 -10.07
C ASP A 577 -9.74 -3.30 -8.73
N ASP A 578 -11.05 -3.11 -8.51
CA ASP A 578 -11.75 -3.42 -7.28
C ASP A 578 -12.75 -4.59 -7.46
N ASN A 579 -12.42 -5.84 -7.20
CA ASN A 579 -11.08 -6.32 -6.86
C ASN A 579 -10.68 -7.57 -7.64
N ALA A 580 -10.98 -7.57 -8.95
CA ALA A 580 -10.44 -8.59 -9.84
C ALA A 580 -8.90 -8.55 -9.88
N SER A 581 -8.27 -7.38 -9.71
CA SER A 581 -6.81 -7.20 -9.65
C SER A 581 -6.16 -7.95 -8.48
N GLY A 582 -6.71 -7.82 -7.26
CA GLY A 582 -6.22 -8.53 -6.08
C GLY A 582 -6.50 -10.03 -6.15
N THR A 583 -7.68 -10.42 -6.64
CA THR A 583 -8.02 -11.84 -6.86
C THR A 583 -7.08 -12.49 -7.89
N ALA A 584 -6.79 -11.81 -9.00
CA ALA A 584 -5.86 -12.28 -10.02
C ALA A 584 -4.44 -12.42 -9.47
N LEU A 585 -3.96 -11.42 -8.72
CA LEU A 585 -2.67 -11.49 -8.03
C LEU A 585 -2.60 -12.69 -7.09
N LEU A 586 -3.66 -12.95 -6.32
CA LEU A 586 -3.69 -14.06 -5.37
C LEU A 586 -3.68 -15.43 -6.06
N LEU A 587 -4.39 -15.58 -7.20
CA LEU A 587 -4.35 -16.79 -8.02
C LEU A 587 -2.94 -17.05 -8.58
N GLU A 588 -2.31 -16.02 -9.14
CA GLU A 588 -0.96 -16.11 -9.71
C GLU A 588 0.09 -16.44 -8.63
N LEU A 589 -0.02 -15.78 -7.47
CA LEU A 589 0.83 -16.04 -6.32
C LEU A 589 0.64 -17.46 -5.80
N ALA A 590 -0.60 -17.95 -5.75
CA ALA A 590 -0.90 -19.32 -5.32
C ALA A 590 -0.25 -20.35 -6.25
N HIS A 591 -0.30 -20.12 -7.56
CA HIS A 591 0.34 -20.99 -8.54
C HIS A 591 1.87 -21.03 -8.38
N ALA A 592 2.50 -19.86 -8.30
CA ALA A 592 3.95 -19.74 -8.15
C ALA A 592 4.46 -20.40 -6.86
N LEU A 593 3.78 -20.15 -5.72
CA LEU A 593 4.16 -20.74 -4.44
C LEU A 593 3.92 -22.24 -4.39
N ALA A 594 2.84 -22.75 -5.00
CA ALA A 594 2.60 -24.19 -5.09
C ALA A 594 3.70 -24.91 -5.87
N ALA A 595 4.14 -24.32 -6.99
CA ALA A 595 5.22 -24.85 -7.80
C ALA A 595 6.57 -24.80 -7.06
N GLU A 596 6.89 -23.68 -6.39
CA GLU A 596 8.12 -23.59 -5.59
C GLU A 596 8.10 -24.62 -4.45
N ARG A 597 6.98 -24.77 -3.74
CA ARG A 597 6.84 -25.74 -2.65
C ARG A 597 7.05 -27.17 -3.11
N ALA A 598 6.56 -27.51 -4.31
CA ALA A 598 6.76 -28.84 -4.88
C ALA A 598 8.25 -29.12 -5.18
N GLN A 599 9.00 -28.10 -5.60
CA GLN A 599 10.43 -28.23 -5.94
C GLN A 599 11.35 -28.10 -4.71
N LYS A 600 10.98 -27.24 -3.76
CA LYS A 600 11.81 -26.83 -2.61
C LYS A 600 10.99 -26.85 -1.31
N PRO A 601 10.51 -28.03 -0.85
CA PRO A 601 9.67 -28.12 0.34
C PRO A 601 10.36 -27.54 1.60
N GLY A 602 11.69 -27.61 1.68
CA GLY A 602 12.46 -27.05 2.80
C GLY A 602 12.39 -25.52 2.94
N HIS A 603 11.97 -24.78 1.89
CA HIS A 603 11.73 -23.34 1.99
C HIS A 603 10.43 -23.01 2.74
N PHE A 604 9.48 -23.95 2.80
CA PHE A 604 8.15 -23.75 3.37
C PHE A 604 8.07 -24.30 4.78
N ALA A 605 8.77 -23.65 5.72
CA ALA A 605 8.69 -23.97 7.15
C ALA A 605 7.28 -23.73 7.73
N ARG A 606 6.53 -22.80 7.13
CA ARG A 606 5.12 -22.51 7.40
C ARG A 606 4.27 -22.87 6.19
N GLY A 607 3.00 -23.13 6.43
CA GLY A 607 2.02 -23.24 5.35
C GLY A 607 1.56 -21.86 4.87
N VAL A 608 0.86 -21.85 3.75
CA VAL A 608 0.22 -20.66 3.20
C VAL A 608 -1.28 -20.91 3.10
N ILE A 609 -2.09 -20.01 3.63
CA ILE A 609 -3.55 -20.02 3.44
C ILE A 609 -3.87 -18.97 2.38
N PHE A 610 -4.59 -19.37 1.34
CA PHE A 610 -5.13 -18.47 0.32
C PHE A 610 -6.62 -18.28 0.61
N ALA A 611 -7.04 -17.04 0.82
CA ALA A 611 -8.41 -16.72 1.20
C ALA A 611 -9.01 -15.68 0.25
N PHE A 612 -10.01 -16.11 -0.50
CA PHE A 612 -10.78 -15.25 -1.39
C PHE A 612 -12.11 -14.92 -0.71
N TRP A 613 -12.30 -13.65 -0.40
CA TRP A 613 -13.44 -13.17 0.39
C TRP A 613 -14.62 -12.79 -0.50
N SER A 614 -15.83 -13.03 0.00
CA SER A 614 -17.05 -12.43 -0.52
C SER A 614 -17.68 -11.57 0.58
N GLY A 615 -18.52 -10.60 0.21
CA GLY A 615 -19.19 -9.73 1.15
C GLY A 615 -18.34 -8.59 1.67
N GLU A 616 -17.23 -8.26 1.00
CA GLU A 616 -16.38 -7.12 1.34
C GLU A 616 -17.16 -5.81 1.13
N GLU A 617 -17.76 -5.67 -0.05
CA GLU A 617 -18.48 -4.48 -0.53
C GLU A 617 -19.72 -4.13 0.29
N ILE A 618 -20.22 -5.14 1.00
CA ILE A 618 -21.35 -5.05 1.92
C ILE A 618 -20.89 -5.12 3.37
N GLY A 619 -19.65 -4.73 3.67
CA GLY A 619 -19.15 -4.52 5.02
C GLY A 619 -18.34 -5.68 5.61
N LEU A 620 -17.39 -6.23 4.85
CA LEU A 620 -16.39 -7.22 5.32
C LEU A 620 -17.02 -8.49 5.91
N ILE A 621 -18.20 -8.90 5.42
CA ILE A 621 -19.01 -9.95 6.06
C ILE A 621 -18.26 -11.29 5.98
N GLY A 622 -17.72 -11.65 4.81
CA GLY A 622 -17.05 -12.94 4.63
C GLY A 622 -15.83 -13.10 5.53
N SER A 623 -14.89 -12.16 5.49
CA SER A 623 -13.68 -12.20 6.32
C SER A 623 -14.00 -12.14 7.81
N SER A 624 -14.96 -11.31 8.23
CA SER A 624 -15.41 -11.25 9.63
C SER A 624 -15.97 -12.59 10.12
N ARG A 625 -16.80 -13.27 9.31
CA ARG A 625 -17.36 -14.57 9.66
C ARG A 625 -16.30 -15.66 9.74
N PHE A 626 -15.31 -15.63 8.86
CA PHE A 626 -14.16 -16.52 8.94
C PHE A 626 -13.35 -16.28 10.22
N ALA A 627 -13.07 -15.02 10.57
CA ALA A 627 -12.34 -14.67 11.79
C ALA A 627 -13.10 -15.01 13.08
N GLU A 628 -14.45 -15.05 13.04
CA GLU A 628 -15.28 -15.51 14.16
C GLU A 628 -15.23 -17.04 14.35
N ASN A 629 -15.24 -17.80 13.25
CA ASN A 629 -15.30 -19.27 13.27
C ASN A 629 -14.26 -19.89 12.31
N PRO A 630 -12.95 -19.74 12.58
CA PRO A 630 -11.92 -20.16 11.65
C PRO A 630 -11.73 -21.69 11.68
N PRO A 631 -11.43 -22.33 10.54
CA PRO A 631 -11.17 -23.76 10.47
C PRO A 631 -9.83 -24.17 11.12
N VAL A 632 -8.97 -23.20 11.40
CA VAL A 632 -7.73 -23.36 12.15
C VAL A 632 -7.69 -22.34 13.29
N PRO A 633 -7.04 -22.61 14.43
CA PRO A 633 -6.89 -21.61 15.47
C PRO A 633 -6.22 -20.34 14.92
N LEU A 634 -6.78 -19.16 15.18
CA LEU A 634 -6.18 -17.90 14.72
C LEU A 634 -4.75 -17.69 15.24
N THR A 635 -4.43 -18.27 16.40
CA THR A 635 -3.08 -18.28 16.98
C THR A 635 -2.04 -18.97 16.08
N ASN A 636 -2.48 -19.80 15.13
CA ASN A 636 -1.60 -20.44 14.15
C ASN A 636 -1.39 -19.58 12.90
N ILE A 637 -2.12 -18.47 12.75
CA ILE A 637 -1.93 -17.51 11.66
C ILE A 637 -0.95 -16.43 12.13
N THR A 638 0.25 -16.46 11.58
CA THR A 638 1.37 -15.61 12.01
C THR A 638 1.34 -14.20 11.42
N ALA A 639 0.71 -14.04 10.27
CA ALA A 639 0.47 -12.78 9.60
C ALA A 639 -0.63 -12.92 8.55
N TYR A 640 -1.25 -11.79 8.18
CA TYR A 640 -2.21 -11.67 7.10
C TYR A 640 -1.78 -10.60 6.10
N LEU A 641 -1.66 -10.97 4.83
CA LEU A 641 -1.39 -10.05 3.72
C LEU A 641 -2.67 -9.87 2.91
N ASN A 642 -3.11 -8.63 2.72
CA ASN A 642 -4.33 -8.29 2.00
C ASN A 642 -4.00 -7.54 0.70
N PHE A 643 -4.64 -7.92 -0.40
CA PHE A 643 -4.48 -7.26 -1.71
C PHE A 643 -5.82 -6.70 -2.18
N ASP A 644 -5.84 -5.39 -2.37
CA ASP A 644 -7.02 -4.62 -2.69
C ASP A 644 -6.63 -3.46 -3.61
N MET A 645 -7.34 -3.29 -4.73
CA MET A 645 -7.03 -2.27 -5.73
C MET A 645 -5.53 -2.17 -6.05
N VAL A 646 -4.96 -3.26 -6.55
CA VAL A 646 -3.51 -3.39 -6.84
C VAL A 646 -3.19 -3.26 -8.33
N GLY A 647 -4.18 -2.98 -9.17
CA GLY A 647 -4.09 -2.86 -10.62
C GLY A 647 -3.80 -1.46 -11.14
N ARG A 648 -3.74 -0.43 -10.29
CA ARG A 648 -3.59 0.98 -10.73
C ARG A 648 -2.29 1.62 -10.25
N LEU A 649 -1.20 0.85 -10.19
CA LEU A 649 0.14 1.35 -9.85
C LEU A 649 0.55 2.54 -10.74
N ARG A 650 0.73 3.72 -10.14
CA ARG A 650 1.11 4.99 -10.79
C ARG A 650 2.37 5.56 -10.15
N ASP A 651 3.22 6.20 -10.95
CA ASP A 651 4.48 6.82 -10.50
C ASP A 651 5.38 5.88 -9.67
N ASN A 652 5.27 4.57 -9.86
CA ASN A 652 5.98 3.56 -9.05
C ASN A 652 5.69 3.64 -7.53
N LYS A 653 4.57 4.25 -7.12
CA LYS A 653 4.14 4.39 -5.73
C LYS A 653 3.28 3.21 -5.29
N LEU A 654 3.66 2.57 -4.20
CA LEU A 654 2.93 1.47 -3.59
C LEU A 654 2.60 1.84 -2.15
N ASP A 655 1.32 1.86 -1.81
CA ASP A 655 0.87 2.09 -0.43
C ASP A 655 0.87 0.75 0.32
N LEU A 656 1.55 0.74 1.46
CA LEU A 656 1.58 -0.39 2.38
C LEU A 656 1.01 0.09 3.72
N GLN A 657 -0.17 -0.42 4.06
CA GLN A 657 -0.94 -0.03 5.23
C GLN A 657 -0.94 -1.12 6.30
N GLY A 658 -1.20 -0.73 7.55
CA GLY A 658 -1.14 -1.62 8.70
C GLY A 658 0.28 -1.94 9.17
N VAL A 659 1.27 -1.14 8.78
CA VAL A 659 2.68 -1.33 9.15
C VAL A 659 2.87 -1.29 10.67
N GLY A 660 2.06 -0.50 11.38
CA GLY A 660 2.07 -0.43 12.85
C GLY A 660 1.55 -1.68 13.56
N SER A 661 0.96 -2.65 12.85
CA SER A 661 0.50 -3.91 13.44
C SER A 661 1.63 -4.86 13.87
N SER A 662 2.87 -4.63 13.38
CA SER A 662 4.05 -5.38 13.81
C SER A 662 5.32 -4.56 13.71
N SER A 663 6.18 -4.66 14.73
CA SER A 663 7.50 -4.04 14.73
C SER A 663 8.45 -4.60 13.66
N LEU A 664 8.11 -5.75 13.05
CA LEU A 664 8.93 -6.38 12.02
C LEU A 664 8.65 -5.84 10.62
N TRP A 665 7.48 -5.21 10.39
CA TRP A 665 7.04 -4.88 9.04
C TRP A 665 7.99 -3.95 8.31
N ARG A 666 8.35 -2.81 8.91
CA ARG A 666 9.28 -1.85 8.27
C ARG A 666 10.58 -2.52 7.80
N LYS A 667 11.19 -3.33 8.67
CA LYS A 667 12.43 -4.04 8.36
C LYS A 667 12.27 -5.02 7.20
N LEU A 668 11.18 -5.79 7.18
CA LEU A 668 10.91 -6.76 6.11
C LEU A 668 10.61 -6.05 4.78
N ILE A 669 9.74 -5.04 4.79
CA ILE A 669 9.40 -4.22 3.62
C ILE A 669 10.67 -3.63 3.04
N GLU A 670 11.48 -2.94 3.85
CA GLU A 670 12.72 -2.30 3.41
C GLU A 670 13.70 -3.31 2.81
N LYS A 671 13.82 -4.49 3.41
CA LYS A 671 14.71 -5.55 2.91
C LYS A 671 14.27 -6.07 1.55
N ARG A 672 12.98 -6.38 1.39
CA ARG A 672 12.46 -6.91 0.12
C ARG A 672 12.40 -5.83 -0.97
N ASN A 673 12.14 -4.59 -0.58
CA ASN A 673 11.98 -3.49 -1.53
C ASN A 673 13.30 -3.03 -2.15
N VAL A 674 14.47 -3.45 -1.64
CA VAL A 674 15.77 -3.23 -2.30
C VAL A 674 15.77 -3.77 -3.72
N ALA A 675 15.22 -4.98 -3.92
CA ALA A 675 15.16 -5.61 -5.23
C ALA A 675 13.96 -5.12 -6.06
N ALA A 676 12.83 -4.83 -5.41
CA ALA A 676 11.58 -4.45 -6.10
C ALA A 676 11.55 -2.98 -6.55
N GLY A 677 12.25 -2.10 -5.83
CA GLY A 677 12.47 -0.70 -6.20
C GLY A 677 11.22 0.18 -6.16
N PHE A 678 10.20 -0.14 -5.36
CA PHE A 678 9.01 0.72 -5.23
C PHE A 678 9.29 1.99 -4.44
N GLN A 679 8.62 3.08 -4.80
CA GLN A 679 8.41 4.21 -3.90
C GLN A 679 7.34 3.82 -2.87
N ALA A 680 7.73 3.00 -1.89
CA ALA A 680 6.82 2.47 -0.88
C ALA A 680 6.43 3.56 0.12
N ASN A 681 5.13 3.82 0.25
CA ASN A 681 4.55 4.70 1.26
C ASN A 681 4.04 3.85 2.42
N LEU A 682 4.65 4.01 3.59
CA LEU A 682 4.39 3.16 4.76
C LEU A 682 3.45 3.86 5.73
N LEU A 683 2.23 3.33 5.84
CA LEU A 683 1.16 3.86 6.68
C LEU A 683 1.00 2.98 7.92
N ASP A 684 1.10 3.59 9.10
CA ASP A 684 1.11 2.85 10.37
C ASP A 684 -0.28 2.37 10.80
N ASP A 685 -1.36 3.03 10.37
CA ASP A 685 -2.73 2.73 10.83
C ASP A 685 -3.12 1.29 10.47
N PRO A 686 -3.39 0.43 11.47
CA PRO A 686 -3.83 -0.95 11.25
C PRO A 686 -5.33 -1.08 10.95
N TYR A 687 -6.13 -0.02 11.13
CA TYR A 687 -7.56 -0.02 10.79
C TYR A 687 -7.75 0.39 9.33
N VAL A 688 -7.55 -0.58 8.44
CA VAL A 688 -7.75 -0.43 7.00
C VAL A 688 -9.18 -0.84 6.65
N PRO A 689 -9.99 -0.02 5.97
CA PRO A 689 -11.38 -0.35 5.62
C PRO A 689 -11.45 -1.40 4.48
N SER A 690 -10.93 -2.59 4.75
CA SER A 690 -10.82 -3.76 3.88
C SER A 690 -10.73 -5.01 4.78
N ASP A 691 -10.67 -6.23 4.21
CA ASP A 691 -10.72 -7.50 4.96
C ASP A 691 -9.64 -7.65 6.04
N ALA A 692 -8.54 -6.90 5.97
CA ALA A 692 -7.54 -6.81 7.03
C ALA A 692 -8.13 -6.42 8.41
N THR A 693 -9.20 -5.62 8.43
CA THR A 693 -9.88 -5.21 9.67
C THR A 693 -10.50 -6.37 10.43
N ALA A 694 -10.83 -7.50 9.77
CA ALA A 694 -11.35 -8.67 10.46
C ALA A 694 -10.30 -9.36 11.37
N PHE A 695 -9.01 -9.20 11.06
CA PHE A 695 -7.93 -9.99 11.66
C PHE A 695 -7.08 -9.22 12.67
N TYR A 696 -6.82 -7.93 12.45
CA TYR A 696 -6.01 -7.13 13.37
C TYR A 696 -6.56 -7.10 14.82
N PRO A 697 -7.88 -6.90 15.06
CA PRO A 697 -8.45 -6.95 16.42
C PRO A 697 -8.32 -8.33 17.10
N LYS A 698 -8.02 -9.39 16.34
CA LYS A 698 -7.78 -10.74 16.85
C LYS A 698 -6.29 -11.00 17.16
N GLY A 699 -5.43 -9.98 17.03
CA GLY A 699 -4.01 -10.05 17.37
C GLY A 699 -3.11 -10.57 16.23
N ILE A 700 -3.64 -10.68 15.01
CA ILE A 700 -2.86 -11.09 13.83
C ILE A 700 -2.21 -9.84 13.21
N PRO A 701 -0.89 -9.81 13.00
CA PRO A 701 -0.24 -8.76 12.21
C PRO A 701 -0.79 -8.70 10.79
N VAL A 702 -1.15 -7.50 10.33
CA VAL A 702 -1.73 -7.27 8.99
C VAL A 702 -0.81 -6.40 8.15
N LEU A 703 -0.77 -6.66 6.85
CA LEU A 703 -0.15 -5.78 5.86
C LEU A 703 -1.06 -5.70 4.63
N HIS A 704 -1.54 -4.51 4.32
CA HIS A 704 -2.46 -4.26 3.21
C HIS A 704 -1.74 -3.55 2.07
N PHE A 705 -1.87 -4.08 0.87
CA PHE A 705 -1.28 -3.58 -0.37
C PHE A 705 -2.34 -2.84 -1.17
N PHE A 706 -2.02 -1.61 -1.56
CA PHE A 706 -2.95 -0.70 -2.24
C PHE A 706 -2.20 0.19 -3.25
N THR A 707 -2.82 0.51 -4.38
CA THR A 707 -2.22 1.39 -5.40
C THR A 707 -2.86 2.78 -5.50
N GLY A 708 -3.80 3.10 -4.61
CA GLY A 708 -4.44 4.41 -4.54
C GLY A 708 -5.81 4.42 -5.24
N SER A 709 -6.72 5.26 -4.75
CA SER A 709 -8.01 5.47 -5.41
C SER A 709 -7.88 6.18 -6.75
N HIS A 710 -8.86 5.98 -7.64
CA HIS A 710 -8.92 6.60 -8.96
C HIS A 710 -10.36 6.99 -9.34
N GLU A 711 -10.52 7.68 -10.47
CA GLU A 711 -11.81 8.25 -10.88
C GLU A 711 -12.86 7.20 -11.29
N ASP A 712 -12.42 6.00 -11.68
CA ASP A 712 -13.27 4.86 -12.05
C ASP A 712 -13.69 4.00 -10.85
N TYR A 713 -13.19 4.29 -9.65
CA TYR A 713 -13.54 3.53 -8.45
C TYR A 713 -15.06 3.49 -8.24
N HIS A 714 -15.59 2.29 -7.99
CA HIS A 714 -17.03 2.03 -7.84
C HIS A 714 -17.87 2.53 -9.04
N ARG A 715 -17.35 2.44 -10.27
CA ARG A 715 -18.08 2.77 -11.49
C ARG A 715 -18.15 1.62 -12.48
N PRO A 716 -19.09 1.67 -13.43
CA PRO A 716 -19.06 0.79 -14.60
C PRO A 716 -17.76 0.87 -15.40
N SER A 717 -17.06 2.01 -15.34
CA SER A 717 -15.80 2.22 -16.06
C SER A 717 -14.57 1.56 -15.43
N ASP A 718 -14.69 0.89 -14.29
CA ASP A 718 -13.61 0.08 -13.71
C ASP A 718 -13.43 -1.24 -14.48
N ASP A 719 -12.85 -1.11 -15.68
CA ASP A 719 -12.67 -2.20 -16.65
C ASP A 719 -11.20 -2.60 -16.85
N ALA A 720 -11.01 -3.84 -17.31
CA ALA A 720 -9.69 -4.48 -17.42
C ALA A 720 -8.69 -3.72 -18.32
N ASP A 721 -9.16 -2.95 -19.30
CA ASP A 721 -8.31 -2.15 -20.20
C ASP A 721 -7.62 -0.98 -19.48
N LYS A 722 -8.08 -0.61 -18.28
CA LYS A 722 -7.51 0.46 -17.46
C LYS A 722 -6.36 -0.01 -16.56
N LEU A 723 -6.16 -1.32 -16.39
CA LEU A 723 -5.17 -1.82 -15.44
C LEU A 723 -3.73 -1.70 -15.95
N ASN A 724 -2.83 -1.42 -15.02
CA ASN A 724 -1.40 -1.56 -15.18
C ASN A 724 -0.99 -2.99 -14.80
N VAL A 725 -1.12 -3.94 -15.73
CA VAL A 725 -0.83 -5.37 -15.47
C VAL A 725 0.65 -5.62 -15.14
N GLU A 726 1.57 -4.89 -15.78
CA GLU A 726 3.00 -4.89 -15.41
C GLU A 726 3.19 -4.49 -13.93
N GLY A 727 2.42 -3.50 -13.47
CA GLY A 727 2.36 -3.09 -12.07
C GLY A 727 1.90 -4.22 -11.15
N ILE A 728 0.82 -4.93 -11.51
CA ILE A 728 0.32 -6.09 -10.76
C ILE A 728 1.43 -7.15 -10.69
N GLU A 729 2.06 -7.50 -11.82
CA GLU A 729 3.13 -8.50 -11.87
C GLU A 729 4.29 -8.15 -10.92
N ARG A 730 4.72 -6.89 -10.90
CA ARG A 730 5.77 -6.42 -9.98
C ARG A 730 5.33 -6.55 -8.52
N ILE A 731 4.07 -6.22 -8.20
CA ILE A 731 3.53 -6.37 -6.83
C ILE A 731 3.46 -7.85 -6.46
N THR A 732 3.00 -8.73 -7.36
CA THR A 732 2.96 -10.19 -7.17
C THR A 732 4.35 -10.75 -6.86
N LYS A 733 5.37 -10.37 -7.65
CA LYS A 733 6.77 -10.78 -7.42
C LYS A 733 7.31 -10.26 -6.10
N PHE A 734 6.95 -9.02 -5.74
CA PHE A 734 7.35 -8.45 -4.46
C PHE A 734 6.69 -9.15 -3.28
N ALA A 735 5.41 -9.51 -3.37
CA ALA A 735 4.70 -10.29 -2.37
C ALA A 735 5.22 -11.73 -2.24
N ALA A 736 5.56 -12.38 -3.35
CA ALA A 736 6.13 -13.73 -3.37
C ALA A 736 7.49 -13.83 -2.65
N ALA A 737 8.25 -12.74 -2.59
CA ALA A 737 9.58 -12.72 -2.01
C ALA A 737 9.61 -12.76 -0.46
N TRP A 738 8.46 -12.77 0.21
CA TRP A 738 8.35 -12.54 1.66
C TRP A 738 8.77 -13.72 2.53
#